data_AF-A0A949V3Q4-F1
#
_entry.id   AF-A0A949V3Q4-F1
#
_cell.length_a   1.000
_cell.length_b   1.000
_cell.length_c   1.000
_cell.angle_alpha   90.00
_cell.angle_beta   90.00
_cell.angle_gamma   90.00
#
_symmetry.space_group_name_H-M   'P 1'
#
loop_
_entity.id
_entity.type
_entity.pdbx_description
1 polymer ?
#
loop_
_entity_poly.entity_id
_entity_poly.type
_entity_poly.pdbx_seq_one_letter_code
_entity_poly.pdbx_strand_id
1 'polypeptide(L)'
;MTAWNKERALVAADPRLPGLGLLLDESRLLAALRKLPLFTSARALRTRYLRYKHATSCVLALEIDTGDEQPLCWVARALTVERFAVSWQHPKRQALVATNDPQAPMAIQEQAIILEHPCQDRGLRHLRFLWDAQSRLRLLQRWLPTQAERETIHCRFLRYKPGRRCVAGLYCGEVPLAIVRCASAKDYGTILQGCATGAALGHIDILGLEGRYRMAATRWLPGESLDQLLTHASMPVWVEDAGKALAEIHDAPFTLPLRRSQQDDMCQVRREQESLATIDPQAQARFSRCLLQLEAYLDRFSTPSVVLHGDFSADQVIIAQDGRLRIIDWDRSACGHPLNDLGSFIARLEMDVIEEQLTRERADIARRALLKGYTSARSLALDGLLWYTVRALLSLATEPFRKRSRRWPQIVDALLTRAEQLCDDALRNYASTDWQHRMIQLTSPDVMEAPLKQALGLAPQARLREACVLRQKPGRRALIAWRFATGTESNRKIVGKYRAKGLDHKAFACQQALWRDGFHAQARFSVPEPLAVLDAQHIWLQRHVDGVTLAELLLKKPPPGVLADTGSAAGLALAALQHSTALRQAVGNRHWAFSDELQVLSEGFEHVASRYPNWRSRLSSLFAACARLSSPLTMARQSVLHRDFYPEQVLVSPSDARHLTLLDFDLCSYGAAALDAGNYLAHVSELALRQYADIGAFGVHEKAFLRAYLNASPQVTSAEVQAYRALSLARHIFLSTRFTARTHTTQALLIYCEKLMESFS
;
A
#
# COMPACT_ATOMS: atom_id res chain seq x y z
N MET A 1 3.31 19.54 -6.07
CA MET A 1 2.68 20.50 -7.01
C MET A 1 1.40 21.04 -6.40
N THR A 2 1.06 22.32 -6.62
CA THR A 2 -0.18 22.94 -6.11
C THR A 2 -1.41 22.53 -6.93
N ALA A 3 -2.61 22.64 -6.35
CA ALA A 3 -3.88 22.41 -7.07
C ALA A 3 -4.00 23.28 -8.32
N TRP A 4 -3.60 24.56 -8.21
CA TRP A 4 -3.59 25.49 -9.34
C TRP A 4 -2.74 24.96 -10.51
N ASN A 5 -1.54 24.40 -10.25
CA ASN A 5 -0.65 23.96 -11.33
C ASN A 5 -1.28 22.79 -12.11
N LYS A 6 -1.88 21.85 -11.38
CA LYS A 6 -2.57 20.70 -11.98
C LYS A 6 -3.82 21.11 -12.74
N GLU A 7 -4.61 22.04 -12.20
CA GLU A 7 -5.82 22.55 -12.88
C GLU A 7 -5.49 23.33 -14.15
N ARG A 8 -4.41 24.10 -14.17
CA ARG A 8 -3.95 24.73 -15.41
C ARG A 8 -3.46 23.74 -16.45
N ALA A 9 -2.72 22.72 -16.04
CA ALA A 9 -2.33 21.64 -16.94
C ALA A 9 -3.56 20.92 -17.51
N LEU A 10 -4.56 20.66 -16.67
CA LEU A 10 -5.85 20.07 -17.08
C LEU A 10 -6.58 20.95 -18.10
N VAL A 11 -6.66 22.26 -17.87
CA VAL A 11 -7.27 23.21 -18.81
C VAL A 11 -6.53 23.23 -20.15
N ALA A 12 -5.20 23.23 -20.13
CA ALA A 12 -4.39 23.18 -21.34
C ALA A 12 -4.56 21.86 -22.12
N ALA A 13 -4.79 20.76 -21.41
CA ALA A 13 -4.99 19.44 -22.01
C ALA A 13 -6.39 19.22 -22.61
N ASP A 14 -7.38 20.10 -22.33
CA ASP A 14 -8.75 19.99 -22.83
C ASP A 14 -9.24 21.27 -23.53
N PRO A 15 -8.61 21.65 -24.67
CA PRO A 15 -8.97 22.87 -25.40
C PRO A 15 -10.37 22.81 -26.00
N ARG A 16 -10.99 21.63 -26.06
CA ARG A 16 -12.37 21.45 -26.55
C ARG A 16 -13.41 22.04 -25.60
N LEU A 17 -13.05 22.34 -24.35
CA LEU A 17 -13.91 23.00 -23.37
C LEU A 17 -13.39 24.42 -23.06
N PRO A 18 -13.74 25.44 -23.88
CA PRO A 18 -13.20 26.80 -23.71
C PRO A 18 -13.54 27.42 -22.35
N GLY A 19 -14.67 27.04 -21.75
CA GLY A 19 -15.09 27.50 -20.43
C GLY A 19 -14.51 26.75 -19.24
N LEU A 20 -13.70 25.69 -19.45
CA LEU A 20 -13.17 24.87 -18.36
C LEU A 20 -12.33 25.69 -17.38
N GLY A 21 -11.43 26.53 -17.90
CA GLY A 21 -10.58 27.38 -17.06
C GLY A 21 -11.36 28.42 -16.27
N LEU A 22 -12.51 28.88 -16.79
CA LEU A 22 -13.38 29.80 -16.06
C LEU A 22 -14.12 29.08 -14.92
N LEU A 23 -14.60 27.86 -15.14
CA LEU A 23 -15.30 27.09 -14.10
C LEU A 23 -14.39 26.59 -12.98
N LEU A 24 -13.11 26.32 -13.25
CA LEU A 24 -12.18 25.89 -12.21
C LEU A 24 -11.65 27.06 -11.35
N ASP A 25 -11.89 28.31 -11.74
CA ASP A 25 -11.43 29.48 -11.00
C ASP A 25 -12.63 30.26 -10.44
N GLU A 26 -12.94 30.07 -9.16
CA GLU A 26 -14.11 30.70 -8.51
C GLU A 26 -14.05 32.23 -8.56
N SER A 27 -12.87 32.83 -8.46
CA SER A 27 -12.69 34.29 -8.51
C SER A 27 -12.98 34.83 -9.92
N ARG A 28 -12.44 34.16 -10.96
CA ARG A 28 -12.72 34.54 -12.35
C ARG A 28 -14.18 34.27 -12.71
N LEU A 29 -14.75 33.17 -12.25
CA LEU A 29 -16.17 32.84 -12.46
C LEU A 29 -17.06 33.91 -11.85
N LEU A 30 -16.83 34.30 -10.59
CA LEU A 30 -17.58 35.35 -9.93
C LEU A 30 -17.50 36.68 -10.70
N ALA A 31 -16.30 37.06 -11.14
CA ALA A 31 -16.11 38.28 -11.95
C ALA A 31 -16.86 38.22 -13.29
N ALA A 32 -16.94 37.05 -13.93
CA ALA A 32 -17.71 36.86 -15.15
C ALA A 32 -19.22 36.89 -14.89
N LEU A 33 -19.69 36.29 -13.79
CA LEU A 33 -21.09 36.30 -13.40
C LEU A 33 -21.59 37.72 -13.14
N ARG A 34 -20.81 38.59 -12.48
CA ARG A 34 -21.17 40.00 -12.22
C ARG A 34 -21.48 40.82 -13.47
N LYS A 35 -21.07 40.37 -14.66
CA LYS A 35 -21.40 41.01 -15.93
C LYS A 35 -22.80 40.64 -16.44
N LEU A 36 -23.44 39.63 -15.85
CA LEU A 36 -24.78 39.19 -16.21
C LEU A 36 -25.82 39.92 -15.34
N PRO A 37 -26.97 40.34 -15.92
CA PRO A 37 -27.94 41.18 -15.22
C PRO A 37 -28.40 40.65 -13.85
N LEU A 38 -28.58 39.32 -13.73
CA LEU A 38 -29.08 38.69 -12.52
C LEU A 38 -28.05 38.63 -11.36
N PHE A 39 -26.75 38.71 -11.68
CA PHE A 39 -25.69 38.48 -10.69
C PHE A 39 -24.81 39.71 -10.47
N THR A 40 -25.26 40.90 -10.86
CA THR A 40 -24.55 42.17 -10.66
C THR A 40 -24.21 42.41 -9.18
N SER A 41 -25.10 42.01 -8.27
CA SER A 41 -24.92 42.10 -6.80
C SER A 41 -24.18 40.92 -6.17
N ALA A 42 -23.73 39.92 -6.95
CA ALA A 42 -23.09 38.73 -6.40
C ALA A 42 -21.81 39.08 -5.62
N ARG A 43 -21.77 38.75 -4.34
CA ARG A 43 -20.66 39.04 -3.40
C ARG A 43 -19.66 37.90 -3.35
N ALA A 44 -20.17 36.67 -3.27
CA ALA A 44 -19.37 35.46 -3.17
C ALA A 44 -20.01 34.30 -3.95
N LEU A 45 -19.19 33.31 -4.28
CA LEU A 45 -19.60 32.10 -4.97
C LEU A 45 -18.95 30.89 -4.29
N ARG A 46 -19.73 29.83 -4.11
CA ARG A 46 -19.24 28.54 -3.62
C ARG A 46 -19.67 27.42 -4.56
N THR A 47 -18.71 26.60 -4.96
CA THR A 47 -19.00 25.38 -5.72
C THR A 47 -19.41 24.25 -4.77
N ARG A 48 -20.63 23.71 -4.93
CA ARG A 48 -21.14 22.60 -4.11
C ARG A 48 -20.98 21.23 -4.75
N TYR A 49 -20.79 21.18 -6.07
CA TYR A 49 -20.61 19.96 -6.83
C TYR A 49 -19.83 20.25 -8.11
N LEU A 50 -18.87 19.39 -8.45
CA LEU A 50 -18.20 19.40 -9.74
C LEU A 50 -18.33 18.02 -10.40
N ARG A 51 -18.68 18.03 -11.69
CA ARG A 51 -18.54 16.87 -12.58
C ARG A 51 -17.85 17.27 -13.86
N TYR A 52 -16.66 16.72 -14.05
CA TYR A 52 -15.88 16.90 -15.26
C TYR A 52 -15.89 15.61 -16.11
N LYS A 53 -16.05 15.77 -17.42
CA LYS A 53 -15.91 14.73 -18.43
C LYS A 53 -15.05 15.28 -19.55
N HIS A 54 -13.87 14.69 -19.75
CA HIS A 54 -12.89 15.10 -20.75
C HIS A 54 -13.53 15.28 -22.13
N ALA A 55 -13.17 16.37 -22.81
CA ALA A 55 -13.63 16.71 -24.15
C ALA A 55 -15.17 16.73 -24.33
N THR A 56 -15.92 16.79 -23.23
CA THR A 56 -17.37 16.58 -23.24
C THR A 56 -18.12 17.68 -22.50
N SER A 57 -17.83 17.88 -21.20
CA SER A 57 -18.49 18.90 -20.38
C SER A 57 -17.84 19.05 -19.01
N CYS A 58 -17.92 20.25 -18.43
CA CYS A 58 -17.75 20.47 -17.00
C CYS A 58 -19.03 21.08 -16.42
N VAL A 59 -19.54 20.52 -15.32
CA VAL A 59 -20.80 20.95 -14.69
C VAL A 59 -20.54 21.28 -13.23
N LEU A 60 -20.93 22.48 -12.82
CA LEU A 60 -20.94 22.93 -11.43
C LEU A 60 -22.36 23.14 -10.91
N ALA A 61 -22.59 22.78 -9.64
CA ALA A 61 -23.67 23.37 -8.86
C ALA A 61 -23.07 24.52 -8.03
N LEU A 62 -23.64 25.71 -8.19
CA LEU A 62 -23.20 26.95 -7.60
C LEU A 62 -24.18 27.39 -6.52
N GLU A 63 -23.62 27.96 -5.47
CA GLU A 63 -24.33 28.76 -4.47
C GLU A 63 -23.73 30.17 -4.54
N ILE A 64 -24.58 31.15 -4.86
CA ILE A 64 -24.17 32.53 -5.14
C ILE A 64 -24.81 33.41 -4.08
N ASP A 65 -23.97 34.06 -3.29
CA ASP A 65 -24.41 35.03 -2.28
C ASP A 65 -24.55 36.41 -2.94
N THR A 66 -25.74 36.99 -2.89
CA THR A 66 -26.06 38.35 -3.38
C THR A 66 -26.18 39.38 -2.24
N GLY A 67 -26.10 38.95 -0.98
CA GLY A 67 -26.40 39.76 0.20
C GLY A 67 -27.84 39.68 0.69
N ASP A 68 -28.68 38.88 0.04
CA ASP A 68 -30.05 38.56 0.47
C ASP A 68 -30.05 37.48 1.56
N GLU A 69 -31.18 37.25 2.25
CA GLU A 69 -31.29 36.23 3.30
C GLU A 69 -31.05 34.78 2.82
N GLN A 70 -31.17 34.50 1.51
CA GLN A 70 -30.96 33.16 0.94
C GLN A 70 -30.07 33.22 -0.31
N PRO A 71 -29.03 32.37 -0.41
CA PRO A 71 -28.16 32.33 -1.57
C PRO A 71 -28.87 31.73 -2.79
N LEU A 72 -28.54 32.24 -3.97
CA LEU A 72 -29.08 31.74 -5.24
C LEU A 72 -28.40 30.41 -5.61
N CYS A 73 -29.19 29.38 -5.93
CA CYS A 73 -28.69 28.11 -6.43
C CYS A 73 -28.78 28.06 -7.96
N TRP A 74 -27.64 27.86 -8.64
CA TRP A 74 -27.56 27.83 -10.11
C TRP A 74 -26.65 26.70 -10.60
N VAL A 75 -26.83 26.28 -11.85
CA VAL A 75 -25.96 25.28 -12.50
C VAL A 75 -25.16 25.96 -13.60
N ALA A 76 -23.84 25.84 -13.57
CA ALA A 76 -22.98 26.26 -14.66
C ALA A 76 -22.50 25.05 -15.47
N ARG A 77 -22.61 25.11 -16.80
CA ARG A 77 -22.21 24.02 -17.71
C ARG A 77 -21.29 24.57 -18.79
N ALA A 78 -20.01 24.25 -18.73
CA ALA A 78 -19.10 24.41 -19.86
C ALA A 78 -19.26 23.21 -20.79
N LEU A 79 -19.45 23.50 -22.07
CA LEU A 79 -19.64 22.51 -23.13
C LEU A 79 -18.59 22.72 -24.23
N THR A 80 -18.47 21.76 -25.14
CA THR A 80 -17.80 22.04 -26.42
C THR A 80 -18.60 23.07 -27.20
N VAL A 81 -17.96 23.81 -28.10
CA VAL A 81 -18.61 24.86 -28.90
C VAL A 81 -19.83 24.32 -29.65
N GLU A 82 -19.72 23.12 -30.22
CA GLU A 82 -20.80 22.48 -30.98
C GLU A 82 -21.96 22.09 -30.06
N ARG A 83 -21.66 21.50 -28.90
CA ARG A 83 -22.68 21.12 -27.91
C ARG A 83 -23.35 22.32 -27.28
N PHE A 84 -22.62 23.42 -27.09
CA PHE A 84 -23.16 24.68 -26.64
C PHE A 84 -24.17 25.22 -27.64
N ALA A 85 -23.82 25.32 -28.93
CA ALA A 85 -24.72 25.80 -29.97
C ALA A 85 -26.04 25.02 -30.00
N VAL A 86 -25.96 23.69 -30.01
CA VAL A 86 -27.15 22.81 -29.98
C VAL A 86 -27.96 22.97 -28.69
N SER A 87 -27.29 23.00 -27.54
CA SER A 87 -27.98 23.09 -26.24
C SER A 87 -28.65 24.44 -26.04
N TRP A 88 -27.98 25.53 -26.45
CA TRP A 88 -28.48 26.90 -26.34
C TRP A 88 -29.69 27.12 -27.24
N GLN A 89 -29.63 26.69 -28.50
CA GLN A 89 -30.73 26.84 -29.48
C GLN A 89 -31.94 25.93 -29.24
N HIS A 90 -31.94 25.16 -28.16
CA HIS A 90 -33.06 24.28 -27.86
C HIS A 90 -34.37 25.09 -27.62
N PRO A 91 -35.50 24.75 -28.28
CA PRO A 91 -36.71 25.58 -28.28
C PRO A 91 -37.23 25.96 -26.89
N LYS A 92 -37.22 25.02 -25.93
CA LYS A 92 -37.65 25.31 -24.54
C LYS A 92 -36.79 26.35 -23.81
N ARG A 93 -35.50 26.46 -24.13
CA ARG A 93 -34.63 27.50 -23.53
C ARG A 93 -34.90 28.84 -24.18
N GLN A 94 -34.94 28.87 -25.51
CA GLN A 94 -35.20 30.09 -26.27
C GLN A 94 -36.58 30.67 -25.98
N ALA A 95 -37.59 29.83 -25.72
CA ALA A 95 -38.90 30.29 -25.28
C ALA A 95 -38.83 31.08 -23.96
N LEU A 96 -38.11 30.57 -22.94
CA LEU A 96 -37.95 31.25 -21.65
C LEU A 96 -37.14 32.55 -21.79
N VAL A 97 -36.10 32.54 -22.62
CA VAL A 97 -35.29 33.73 -22.91
C VAL A 97 -36.13 34.79 -23.63
N ALA A 98 -36.92 34.41 -24.63
CA ALA A 98 -37.78 35.32 -25.37
C ALA A 98 -38.86 35.97 -24.51
N THR A 99 -39.34 35.29 -23.47
CA THR A 99 -40.33 35.83 -22.52
C THR A 99 -39.71 36.54 -21.32
N ASN A 100 -38.38 36.70 -21.25
CA ASN A 100 -37.66 37.21 -20.08
C ASN A 100 -38.10 36.52 -18.77
N ASP A 101 -38.26 35.20 -18.80
CA ASP A 101 -38.64 34.44 -17.60
C ASP A 101 -37.56 34.62 -16.51
N PRO A 102 -37.92 34.88 -15.24
CA PRO A 102 -36.94 35.06 -14.15
C PRO A 102 -35.99 33.86 -13.96
N GLN A 103 -36.39 32.68 -14.44
CA GLN A 103 -35.64 31.43 -14.37
C GLN A 103 -35.09 31.03 -15.77
N ALA A 104 -35.09 31.95 -16.73
CA ALA A 104 -34.50 31.76 -18.04
C ALA A 104 -33.00 31.44 -17.92
N PRO A 105 -32.48 30.54 -18.78
CA PRO A 105 -31.05 30.27 -18.80
C PRO A 105 -30.28 31.48 -19.33
N MET A 106 -29.09 31.71 -18.80
CA MET A 106 -28.13 32.70 -19.31
C MET A 106 -26.94 31.99 -19.95
N ALA A 107 -26.16 32.70 -20.76
CA ALA A 107 -24.95 32.17 -21.36
C ALA A 107 -23.79 33.15 -21.29
N ILE A 108 -22.58 32.60 -21.17
CA ILE A 108 -21.33 33.29 -21.45
C ILE A 108 -20.83 32.69 -22.77
N GLN A 109 -21.19 33.31 -23.89
CA GLN A 109 -21.13 32.69 -25.21
C GLN A 109 -19.68 32.42 -25.65
N GLU A 110 -18.78 33.37 -25.37
CA GLU A 110 -17.37 33.31 -25.75
C GLU A 110 -16.62 32.15 -25.06
N GLN A 111 -17.19 31.62 -23.96
CA GLN A 111 -16.64 30.50 -23.20
C GLN A 111 -17.53 29.25 -23.29
N ALA A 112 -18.56 29.26 -24.14
CA ALA A 112 -19.48 28.14 -24.31
C ALA A 112 -20.09 27.63 -22.97
N ILE A 113 -20.40 28.56 -22.06
CA ILE A 113 -20.99 28.27 -20.74
C ILE A 113 -22.48 28.60 -20.75
N ILE A 114 -23.29 27.66 -20.25
CA ILE A 114 -24.71 27.88 -19.98
C ILE A 114 -24.95 27.87 -18.46
N LEU A 115 -25.66 28.88 -17.98
CA LEU A 115 -26.16 29.00 -16.62
C LEU A 115 -27.65 28.65 -16.61
N GLU A 116 -28.05 27.78 -15.70
CA GLU A 116 -29.41 27.23 -15.66
C GLU A 116 -29.92 27.16 -14.21
N HIS A 117 -31.13 27.67 -14.00
CA HIS A 117 -31.82 27.54 -12.74
C HIS A 117 -32.23 26.07 -12.51
N PRO A 118 -32.15 25.51 -11.28
CA PRO A 118 -32.42 24.09 -11.04
C PRO A 118 -33.83 23.62 -11.43
N CYS A 119 -34.83 24.50 -11.44
CA CYS A 119 -36.18 24.15 -11.90
C CYS A 119 -36.22 23.72 -13.39
N GLN A 120 -35.23 24.14 -14.18
CA GLN A 120 -35.10 23.80 -15.60
C GLN A 120 -34.27 22.53 -15.82
N ASP A 121 -33.84 21.84 -14.75
CA ASP A 121 -33.06 20.62 -14.85
C ASP A 121 -33.85 19.53 -15.61
N ARG A 122 -33.39 19.24 -16.83
CA ARG A 122 -34.05 18.27 -17.73
C ARG A 122 -34.00 16.84 -17.23
N GLY A 123 -33.03 16.51 -16.37
CA GLY A 123 -32.91 15.21 -15.71
C GLY A 123 -33.84 15.09 -14.50
N LEU A 124 -34.16 16.21 -13.86
CA LEU A 124 -34.98 16.32 -12.64
C LEU A 124 -36.21 17.22 -12.89
N ARG A 125 -37.16 16.72 -13.68
CA ARG A 125 -38.24 17.53 -14.31
C ARG A 125 -39.28 18.16 -13.37
N HIS A 126 -39.23 17.88 -12.07
CA HIS A 126 -40.30 18.21 -11.13
C HIS A 126 -39.84 18.99 -9.90
N LEU A 127 -38.70 19.69 -9.96
CA LEU A 127 -38.16 20.47 -8.83
C LEU A 127 -38.94 21.77 -8.53
N ARG A 128 -40.00 22.08 -9.30
CA ARG A 128 -40.76 23.34 -9.15
C ARG A 128 -41.36 23.51 -7.74
N PHE A 129 -41.69 22.43 -7.04
CA PHE A 129 -42.23 22.49 -5.66
C PHE A 129 -41.30 23.18 -4.65
N LEU A 130 -39.99 23.25 -4.93
CA LEU A 130 -39.04 23.96 -4.07
C LEU A 130 -39.29 25.47 -4.04
N TRP A 131 -39.85 26.04 -5.11
CA TRP A 131 -40.12 27.47 -5.24
C TRP A 131 -41.60 27.81 -5.35
N ASP A 132 -42.44 26.89 -5.85
CA ASP A 132 -43.88 27.10 -6.03
C ASP A 132 -44.68 26.57 -4.83
N ALA A 133 -45.26 27.50 -4.06
CA ALA A 133 -46.01 27.18 -2.84
C ALA A 133 -47.20 26.25 -3.10
N GLN A 134 -47.90 26.42 -4.23
CA GLN A 134 -49.07 25.61 -4.55
C GLN A 134 -48.68 24.15 -4.90
N SER A 135 -47.62 23.95 -5.68
CA SER A 135 -47.08 22.61 -5.95
C SER A 135 -46.53 21.95 -4.69
N ARG A 136 -45.93 22.73 -3.78
CA ARG A 136 -45.47 22.25 -2.48
C ARG A 136 -46.64 21.79 -1.61
N LEU A 137 -47.69 22.59 -1.48
CA LEU A 137 -48.87 22.26 -0.68
C LEU A 137 -49.52 20.94 -1.13
N ARG A 138 -49.64 20.70 -2.45
CA ARG A 138 -50.17 19.44 -2.99
C ARG A 138 -49.36 18.20 -2.59
N LEU A 139 -48.04 18.33 -2.48
CA LEU A 139 -47.19 17.23 -2.00
C LEU A 139 -47.31 17.07 -0.48
N LEU A 140 -47.34 18.18 0.27
CA LEU A 140 -47.46 18.19 1.72
C LEU A 140 -48.78 17.58 2.20
N GLN A 141 -49.91 17.90 1.55
CA GLN A 141 -51.22 17.31 1.87
C GLN A 141 -51.23 15.78 1.78
N ARG A 142 -50.37 15.20 0.92
CA ARG A 142 -50.27 13.74 0.74
C ARG A 142 -49.30 13.08 1.72
N TRP A 143 -48.17 13.72 2.01
CA TRP A 143 -47.11 13.11 2.83
C TRP A 143 -47.16 13.50 4.31
N LEU A 144 -47.71 14.67 4.63
CA LEU A 144 -47.76 15.28 5.95
C LEU A 144 -49.11 16.00 6.16
N PRO A 145 -50.26 15.29 6.07
CA PRO A 145 -51.59 15.90 6.06
C PRO A 145 -51.85 16.76 7.30
N THR A 146 -51.41 16.33 8.48
CA THR A 146 -51.58 17.05 9.75
C THR A 146 -50.75 18.33 9.87
N GLN A 147 -49.65 18.44 9.12
CA GLN A 147 -48.74 19.60 9.15
C GLN A 147 -48.99 20.54 7.96
N ALA A 148 -49.63 20.06 6.90
CA ALA A 148 -49.93 20.85 5.70
C ALA A 148 -50.84 22.06 5.95
N GLU A 149 -51.59 22.06 7.06
CA GLU A 149 -52.50 23.13 7.48
C GLU A 149 -51.85 24.16 8.43
N ARG A 150 -50.64 23.87 8.94
CA ARG A 150 -49.87 24.79 9.82
C ARG A 150 -48.93 25.68 9.01
N GLU A 151 -48.33 26.65 9.69
CA GLU A 151 -47.35 27.69 9.25
C GLU A 151 -46.53 27.40 7.98
N THR A 152 -46.01 28.47 7.35
CA THR A 152 -45.18 28.46 6.13
C THR A 152 -44.08 27.38 6.13
N ILE A 153 -44.36 26.21 5.53
CA ILE A 153 -43.35 25.18 5.28
C ILE A 153 -42.45 25.62 4.13
N HIS A 154 -41.15 25.71 4.39
CA HIS A 154 -40.13 25.99 3.39
C HIS A 154 -39.23 24.79 3.10
N CYS A 155 -38.56 24.85 1.95
CA CYS A 155 -37.63 23.84 1.49
C CYS A 155 -36.20 24.39 1.53
N ARG A 156 -35.23 23.56 1.91
CA ARG A 156 -33.79 23.86 1.77
C ARG A 156 -33.09 22.74 1.02
N PHE A 157 -32.16 23.07 0.13
CA PHE A 157 -31.31 22.06 -0.49
C PHE A 157 -30.32 21.50 0.54
N LEU A 158 -30.30 20.19 0.69
CA LEU A 158 -29.25 19.49 1.43
C LEU A 158 -28.15 19.01 0.48
N ARG A 159 -28.55 18.52 -0.71
CA ARG A 159 -27.60 18.07 -1.72
C ARG A 159 -28.19 18.16 -3.12
N TYR A 160 -27.47 18.76 -4.05
CA TYR A 160 -27.90 18.85 -5.45
C TYR A 160 -26.79 18.40 -6.42
N LYS A 161 -27.07 17.37 -7.23
CA LYS A 161 -26.22 16.85 -8.29
C LYS A 161 -26.95 17.02 -9.63
N PRO A 162 -26.68 18.09 -10.39
CA PRO A 162 -27.40 18.43 -11.61
C PRO A 162 -27.53 17.27 -12.60
N GLY A 163 -28.75 17.05 -13.09
CA GLY A 163 -29.15 16.01 -14.01
C GLY A 163 -29.19 14.59 -13.42
N ARG A 164 -28.96 14.43 -12.11
CA ARG A 164 -28.87 13.12 -11.45
C ARG A 164 -29.77 12.98 -10.25
N ARG A 165 -29.54 13.78 -9.19
CA ARG A 165 -30.29 13.68 -7.94
C ARG A 165 -30.33 14.98 -7.16
N CYS A 166 -31.40 15.19 -6.41
CA CYS A 166 -31.60 16.27 -5.47
C CYS A 166 -32.12 15.70 -4.14
N VAL A 167 -31.60 16.21 -3.03
CA VAL A 167 -32.08 15.95 -1.67
C VAL A 167 -32.43 17.29 -1.07
N ALA A 168 -33.70 17.47 -0.70
CA ALA A 168 -34.22 18.68 -0.08
C ALA A 168 -34.84 18.35 1.28
N GLY A 169 -34.59 19.19 2.28
CA GLY A 169 -35.28 19.12 3.57
C GLY A 169 -36.53 19.98 3.57
N LEU A 170 -37.57 19.51 4.23
CA LEU A 170 -38.82 20.24 4.51
C LEU A 170 -38.80 20.70 5.97
N TYR A 171 -39.07 21.98 6.21
CA TYR A 171 -38.97 22.60 7.52
C TYR A 171 -40.23 23.39 7.86
N CYS A 172 -40.61 23.40 9.14
CA CYS A 172 -41.59 24.30 9.72
C CYS A 172 -40.85 25.23 10.69
N GLY A 173 -40.65 26.49 10.29
CA GLY A 173 -39.64 27.33 10.95
C GLY A 173 -38.26 26.64 10.87
N GLU A 174 -37.57 26.49 11.99
CA GLU A 174 -36.30 25.76 12.04
C GLU A 174 -36.46 24.24 12.32
N VAL A 175 -37.68 23.75 12.52
CA VAL A 175 -37.93 22.34 12.83
C VAL A 175 -37.96 21.50 11.55
N PRO A 176 -37.03 20.54 11.36
CA PRO A 176 -37.06 19.68 10.20
C PRO A 176 -38.16 18.61 10.32
N LEU A 177 -38.90 18.40 9.23
CA LEU A 177 -40.02 17.46 9.17
C LEU A 177 -39.69 16.22 8.33
N ALA A 178 -39.10 16.44 7.16
CA ALA A 178 -38.92 15.38 6.16
C ALA A 178 -37.76 15.66 5.20
N ILE A 179 -37.30 14.60 4.55
CA ILE A 179 -36.33 14.63 3.46
C ILE A 179 -37.01 14.15 2.19
N VAL A 180 -36.93 14.94 1.12
CA VAL A 180 -37.43 14.61 -0.21
C VAL A 180 -36.25 14.35 -1.14
N ARG A 181 -36.16 13.12 -1.64
CA ARG A 181 -35.20 12.70 -2.66
C ARG A 181 -35.86 12.73 -4.03
N CYS A 182 -35.29 13.48 -4.96
CA CYS A 182 -35.72 13.53 -6.37
C CYS A 182 -34.61 12.95 -7.25
N ALA A 183 -34.94 12.05 -8.18
CA ALA A 183 -33.96 11.37 -9.01
C ALA A 183 -34.26 11.41 -10.52
N SER A 184 -33.19 11.21 -11.28
CA SER A 184 -33.26 10.91 -12.70
C SER A 184 -33.96 9.55 -12.93
N ALA A 185 -34.37 9.27 -14.17
CA ALA A 185 -34.97 7.97 -14.50
C ALA A 185 -34.01 6.81 -14.22
N LYS A 186 -32.70 7.05 -14.38
CA LYS A 186 -31.65 6.07 -14.14
C LYS A 186 -31.43 5.77 -12.65
N ASP A 187 -31.55 6.78 -11.80
CA ASP A 187 -31.21 6.67 -10.37
C ASP A 187 -32.45 6.38 -9.49
N TYR A 188 -33.69 6.53 -9.98
CA TYR A 188 -34.89 6.40 -9.12
C TYR A 188 -35.09 4.98 -8.57
N GLY A 189 -34.79 3.94 -9.35
CA GLY A 189 -34.94 2.56 -8.91
C GLY A 189 -34.07 2.22 -7.69
N THR A 190 -32.85 2.74 -7.62
CA THR A 190 -31.96 2.53 -6.48
C THR A 190 -32.42 3.28 -5.23
N ILE A 191 -32.98 4.49 -5.39
CA ILE A 191 -33.60 5.23 -4.27
C ILE A 191 -34.82 4.49 -3.73
N LEU A 192 -35.69 3.98 -4.61
CA LEU A 192 -36.88 3.22 -4.20
C LEU A 192 -36.49 1.96 -3.43
N GLN A 193 -35.54 1.17 -3.96
CA GLN A 193 -35.00 0.00 -3.27
C GLN A 193 -34.38 0.40 -1.92
N GLY A 194 -33.55 1.43 -1.90
CA GLY A 194 -32.94 1.92 -0.66
C GLY A 194 -33.97 2.32 0.39
N CYS A 195 -35.01 3.06 -0.01
CA CYS A 195 -36.10 3.41 0.90
C CYS A 195 -36.80 2.17 1.47
N ALA A 196 -37.11 1.19 0.61
CA ALA A 196 -37.74 -0.06 1.03
C ALA A 196 -36.84 -0.87 1.98
N THR A 197 -35.55 -1.01 1.67
CA THR A 197 -34.57 -1.73 2.51
C THR A 197 -34.45 -1.07 3.88
N GLY A 198 -34.23 0.24 3.93
CA GLY A 198 -34.10 0.96 5.19
C GLY A 198 -35.38 0.90 6.04
N ALA A 199 -36.56 0.90 5.41
CA ALA A 199 -37.83 0.79 6.12
C ALA A 199 -38.07 -0.63 6.64
N ALA A 200 -37.77 -1.65 5.85
CA ALA A 200 -37.88 -3.05 6.24
C ALA A 200 -36.96 -3.41 7.42
N LEU A 201 -35.78 -2.77 7.49
CA LEU A 201 -34.83 -2.92 8.59
C LEU A 201 -35.12 -1.95 9.76
N GLY A 202 -36.20 -1.16 9.68
CA GLY A 202 -36.60 -0.26 10.75
C GLY A 202 -35.62 0.90 10.98
N HIS A 203 -34.88 1.35 9.96
CA HIS A 203 -33.96 2.47 10.05
C HIS A 203 -34.50 3.78 9.46
N ILE A 204 -35.49 3.74 8.56
CA ILE A 204 -36.15 4.94 8.02
C ILE A 204 -37.68 4.80 8.00
N ASP A 205 -38.38 5.93 8.05
CA ASP A 205 -39.85 5.95 7.92
C ASP A 205 -40.23 6.60 6.59
N ILE A 206 -40.90 5.85 5.72
CA ILE A 206 -41.38 6.35 4.42
C ILE A 206 -42.67 7.16 4.63
N LEU A 207 -42.67 8.41 4.18
CA LEU A 207 -43.86 9.27 4.18
C LEU A 207 -44.64 9.17 2.87
N GLY A 208 -43.94 8.94 1.76
CA GLY A 208 -44.59 8.73 0.46
C GLY A 208 -43.63 8.53 -0.69
N LEU A 209 -44.13 7.91 -1.75
CA LEU A 209 -43.39 7.55 -2.96
C LEU A 209 -44.19 8.02 -4.18
N GLU A 210 -43.58 8.86 -5.02
CA GLU A 210 -44.23 9.41 -6.22
C GLU A 210 -43.50 8.95 -7.48
N GLY A 211 -43.87 7.78 -8.00
CA GLY A 211 -43.23 7.20 -9.19
C GLY A 211 -43.29 8.12 -10.41
N ARG A 212 -44.43 8.80 -10.63
CA ARG A 212 -44.61 9.76 -11.74
C ARG A 212 -43.59 10.89 -11.70
N TYR A 213 -43.27 11.37 -10.50
CA TYR A 213 -42.34 12.49 -10.29
C TYR A 213 -40.92 12.04 -9.94
N ARG A 214 -40.71 10.73 -9.77
CA ARG A 214 -39.45 10.11 -9.32
C ARG A 214 -38.96 10.72 -8.00
N MET A 215 -39.89 10.81 -7.05
CA MET A 215 -39.63 11.33 -5.71
C MET A 215 -39.89 10.26 -4.65
N ALA A 216 -39.13 10.36 -3.56
CA ALA A 216 -39.35 9.60 -2.33
C ALA A 216 -39.20 10.55 -1.14
N ALA A 217 -40.17 10.54 -0.23
CA ALA A 217 -40.17 11.33 0.99
C ALA A 217 -40.01 10.40 2.20
N THR A 218 -39.06 10.71 3.07
CA THR A 218 -38.84 10.01 4.34
C THR A 218 -38.90 11.00 5.50
N ARG A 219 -39.31 10.54 6.67
CA ARG A 219 -39.30 11.35 7.90
C ARG A 219 -37.87 11.81 8.22
N TRP A 220 -37.75 13.03 8.73
CA TRP A 220 -36.47 13.50 9.27
C TRP A 220 -36.14 12.72 10.55
N LEU A 221 -34.91 12.25 10.67
CA LEU A 221 -34.43 11.57 11.88
C LEU A 221 -33.66 12.59 12.74
N PRO A 222 -34.16 12.95 13.93
CA PRO A 222 -33.46 13.86 14.82
C PRO A 222 -32.22 13.17 15.41
N GLY A 223 -31.12 13.90 15.52
CA GLY A 223 -29.86 13.40 16.08
C GLY A 223 -28.64 14.02 15.43
N GLU A 224 -27.47 13.59 15.88
CA GLU A 224 -26.17 13.98 15.33
C GLU A 224 -25.59 12.82 14.51
N SER A 225 -24.87 13.13 13.42
CA SER A 225 -24.22 12.10 12.63
C SER A 225 -22.92 11.64 13.30
N LEU A 226 -22.63 10.34 13.24
CA LEU A 226 -21.54 9.72 14.00
C LEU A 226 -20.16 10.27 13.59
N ASP A 227 -19.98 10.75 12.36
CA ASP A 227 -18.76 11.43 11.90
C ASP A 227 -18.45 12.69 12.73
N GLN A 228 -19.47 13.47 13.12
CA GLN A 228 -19.32 14.66 13.97
C GLN A 228 -18.97 14.28 15.42
N LEU A 229 -19.29 13.06 15.83
CA LEU A 229 -19.08 12.53 17.17
C LEU A 229 -17.76 11.77 17.32
N LEU A 230 -16.95 11.63 16.26
CA LEU A 230 -15.73 10.83 16.30
C LEU A 230 -14.66 11.37 17.28
N THR A 231 -14.73 12.65 17.60
CA THR A 231 -13.86 13.36 18.55
C THR A 231 -14.44 13.42 19.97
N HIS A 232 -15.61 12.81 20.22
CA HIS A 232 -16.22 12.73 21.54
C HIS A 232 -15.64 11.57 22.37
N ALA A 233 -15.69 11.66 23.70
CA ALA A 233 -15.16 10.62 24.59
C ALA A 233 -15.91 9.28 24.45
N SER A 234 -17.22 9.33 24.26
CA SER A 234 -18.10 8.17 24.09
C SER A 234 -18.07 7.53 22.70
N MET A 235 -17.27 8.06 21.75
CA MET A 235 -17.14 7.52 20.39
C MET A 235 -16.98 5.99 20.33
N PRO A 236 -16.12 5.35 21.16
CA PRO A 236 -15.93 3.91 21.06
C PRO A 236 -17.22 3.11 21.27
N VAL A 237 -18.12 3.59 22.13
CA VAL A 237 -19.41 2.94 22.40
C VAL A 237 -20.32 3.04 21.17
N TRP A 238 -20.49 4.25 20.63
CA TRP A 238 -21.36 4.45 19.46
C TRP A 238 -20.86 3.74 18.20
N VAL A 239 -19.54 3.67 18.00
CA VAL A 239 -18.96 2.95 16.85
C VAL A 239 -19.05 1.44 17.05
N GLU A 240 -18.95 0.93 18.28
CA GLU A 240 -19.22 -0.48 18.58
C GLU A 240 -20.68 -0.83 18.31
N ASP A 241 -21.62 0.01 18.71
CA ASP A 241 -23.05 -0.20 18.44
C ASP A 241 -23.37 -0.09 16.94
N ALA A 242 -22.68 0.79 16.20
CA ALA A 242 -22.76 0.81 14.74
C ALA A 242 -22.25 -0.50 14.11
N GLY A 243 -21.21 -1.10 14.68
CA GLY A 243 -20.71 -2.41 14.27
C GLY A 243 -21.72 -3.53 14.50
N LYS A 244 -22.41 -3.54 15.65
CA LYS A 244 -23.49 -4.49 15.96
C LYS A 244 -24.67 -4.33 15.01
N ALA A 245 -25.14 -3.09 14.81
CA ALA A 245 -26.23 -2.79 13.89
C ALA A 245 -25.91 -3.24 12.45
N LEU A 246 -24.67 -3.05 11.99
CA LEU A 246 -24.24 -3.54 10.67
C LEU A 246 -24.28 -5.07 10.58
N ALA A 247 -23.89 -5.79 11.63
CA ALA A 247 -23.99 -7.25 11.66
C ALA A 247 -25.46 -7.72 11.57
N GLU A 248 -26.37 -7.08 12.30
CA GLU A 248 -27.82 -7.35 12.24
C GLU A 248 -28.37 -7.10 10.83
N ILE A 249 -27.94 -6.04 10.15
CA ILE A 249 -28.30 -5.76 8.75
C ILE A 249 -27.81 -6.89 7.83
N HIS A 250 -26.58 -7.35 8.02
CA HIS A 250 -26.02 -8.43 7.19
C HIS A 250 -26.69 -9.78 7.47
N ASP A 251 -27.37 -9.94 8.61
CA ASP A 251 -28.15 -11.14 8.99
C ASP A 251 -29.64 -11.01 8.64
N ALA A 252 -30.03 -9.96 7.91
CA ALA A 252 -31.41 -9.74 7.49
C ALA A 252 -32.00 -10.98 6.77
N PRO A 253 -33.25 -11.37 7.07
CA PRO A 253 -33.84 -12.62 6.60
C PRO A 253 -34.39 -12.54 5.15
N PHE A 254 -33.84 -11.62 4.34
CA PHE A 254 -34.25 -11.39 2.97
C PHE A 254 -33.06 -11.08 2.08
N THR A 255 -33.24 -11.17 0.76
CA THR A 255 -32.20 -10.82 -0.21
C THR A 255 -32.70 -9.74 -1.16
N LEU A 256 -31.80 -8.88 -1.62
CA LEU A 256 -32.13 -7.78 -2.52
C LEU A 256 -31.93 -8.17 -3.99
N PRO A 257 -32.82 -7.76 -4.93
CA PRO A 257 -32.66 -8.11 -6.34
C PRO A 257 -31.31 -7.68 -6.93
N LEU A 258 -30.80 -6.52 -6.50
CA LEU A 258 -29.48 -6.04 -6.90
C LEU A 258 -28.39 -6.87 -6.21
N ARG A 259 -27.63 -7.63 -7.01
CA ARG A 259 -26.44 -8.37 -6.58
C ARG A 259 -25.21 -7.58 -7.03
N ARG A 260 -24.27 -7.38 -6.11
CA ARG A 260 -22.99 -6.72 -6.35
C ARG A 260 -21.91 -7.79 -6.43
N SER A 261 -21.40 -8.00 -7.64
CA SER A 261 -20.30 -8.92 -7.87
C SER A 261 -18.94 -8.24 -7.62
N GLN A 262 -17.89 -9.05 -7.46
CA GLN A 262 -16.51 -8.55 -7.46
C GLN A 262 -16.15 -7.86 -8.79
N GLN A 263 -16.74 -8.30 -9.91
CA GLN A 263 -16.54 -7.65 -11.20
C GLN A 263 -17.14 -6.23 -11.22
N ASP A 264 -18.32 -6.04 -10.63
CA ASP A 264 -18.92 -4.70 -10.47
C ASP A 264 -18.05 -3.79 -9.61
N ASP A 265 -17.47 -4.35 -8.54
CA ASP A 265 -16.51 -3.67 -7.67
C ASP A 265 -15.27 -3.21 -8.45
N MET A 266 -14.67 -4.09 -9.26
CA MET A 266 -13.51 -3.72 -10.08
C MET A 266 -13.88 -2.71 -11.18
N CYS A 267 -15.05 -2.84 -11.81
CA CYS A 267 -15.54 -1.87 -12.78
C CYS A 267 -15.71 -0.47 -12.17
N GLN A 268 -16.13 -0.37 -10.90
CA GLN A 268 -16.18 0.92 -10.21
C GLN A 268 -14.78 1.52 -10.04
N VAL A 269 -13.82 0.73 -9.56
CA VAL A 269 -12.43 1.20 -9.32
C VAL A 269 -11.75 1.61 -10.63
N ARG A 270 -11.95 0.86 -11.74
CA ARG A 270 -11.45 1.23 -13.08
C ARG A 270 -11.99 2.58 -13.57
N ARG A 271 -13.28 2.87 -13.36
CA ARG A 271 -13.86 4.18 -13.73
C ARG A 271 -13.22 5.33 -12.95
N GLU A 272 -12.88 5.09 -11.69
CA GLU A 272 -12.16 6.07 -10.87
C GLU A 272 -10.69 6.21 -11.33
N GLN A 273 -10.04 5.12 -11.78
CA GLN A 273 -8.72 5.17 -12.43
C GLN A 273 -8.73 6.03 -13.71
N GLU A 274 -9.70 5.83 -14.61
CA GLU A 274 -9.86 6.61 -15.84
C GLU A 274 -10.07 8.10 -15.54
N SER A 275 -10.92 8.38 -14.56
CA SER A 275 -11.20 9.74 -14.10
C SER A 275 -9.95 10.38 -13.50
N LEU A 276 -9.19 9.64 -12.69
CA LEU A 276 -7.94 10.09 -12.09
C LEU A 276 -6.86 10.33 -13.15
N ALA A 277 -6.70 9.43 -14.13
CA ALA A 277 -5.74 9.58 -15.22
C ALA A 277 -5.98 10.87 -16.01
N THR A 278 -7.24 11.31 -16.10
CA THR A 278 -7.59 12.56 -16.76
C THR A 278 -7.16 13.79 -15.94
N ILE A 279 -7.41 13.80 -14.62
CA ILE A 279 -7.15 14.98 -13.77
C ILE A 279 -5.72 15.03 -13.21
N ASP A 280 -5.07 13.88 -13.11
CA ASP A 280 -3.72 13.71 -12.58
C ASP A 280 -3.00 12.50 -13.23
N PRO A 281 -2.49 12.66 -14.47
CA PRO A 281 -1.81 11.57 -15.17
C PRO A 281 -0.63 10.96 -14.41
N GLN A 282 0.05 11.74 -13.56
CA GLN A 282 1.20 11.26 -12.80
C GLN A 282 0.81 10.28 -11.69
N ALA A 283 -0.39 10.41 -11.14
CA ALA A 283 -0.92 9.51 -10.11
C ALA A 283 -1.35 8.15 -10.68
N GLN A 284 -1.54 8.05 -12.00
CA GLN A 284 -2.07 6.87 -12.66
C GLN A 284 -1.21 5.62 -12.42
N ALA A 285 0.12 5.73 -12.54
CA ALA A 285 1.01 4.58 -12.40
C ALA A 285 0.93 3.94 -11.00
N ARG A 286 0.78 4.77 -9.96
CA ARG A 286 0.62 4.33 -8.57
C ARG A 286 -0.74 3.68 -8.35
N PHE A 287 -1.81 4.32 -8.82
CA PHE A 287 -3.17 3.74 -8.77
C PHE A 287 -3.21 2.37 -9.46
N SER A 288 -2.65 2.26 -10.67
CA SER A 288 -2.61 1.02 -11.45
C SER A 288 -1.90 -0.11 -10.69
N ARG A 289 -0.83 0.19 -9.95
CA ARG A 289 -0.12 -0.81 -9.15
C ARG A 289 -1.01 -1.39 -8.04
N CYS A 290 -1.72 -0.53 -7.31
CA CYS A 290 -2.67 -0.98 -6.28
C CYS A 290 -3.84 -1.76 -6.89
N LEU A 291 -4.37 -1.33 -8.04
CA LEU A 291 -5.43 -2.04 -8.74
C LEU A 291 -4.99 -3.45 -9.18
N LEU A 292 -3.81 -3.59 -9.78
CA LEU A 292 -3.28 -4.91 -10.17
C LEU A 292 -3.11 -5.85 -8.97
N GLN A 293 -2.66 -5.32 -7.83
CA GLN A 293 -2.58 -6.10 -6.60
C GLN A 293 -3.99 -6.49 -6.11
N LEU A 294 -4.93 -5.56 -6.10
CA LEU A 294 -6.31 -5.84 -5.71
C LEU A 294 -6.92 -6.96 -6.56
N GLU A 295 -6.75 -6.90 -7.88
CA GLU A 295 -7.22 -7.95 -8.81
C GLU A 295 -6.61 -9.32 -8.53
N ALA A 296 -5.34 -9.38 -8.14
CA ALA A 296 -4.65 -10.65 -7.87
C ALA A 296 -5.08 -11.34 -6.57
N TYR A 297 -5.74 -10.64 -5.65
CA TYR A 297 -6.04 -11.14 -4.30
C TYR A 297 -7.52 -11.09 -3.91
N LEU A 298 -8.35 -10.20 -4.48
CA LEU A 298 -9.73 -10.05 -4.03
C LEU A 298 -10.57 -11.34 -4.22
N ASP A 299 -10.30 -12.10 -5.27
CA ASP A 299 -11.00 -13.36 -5.59
C ASP A 299 -10.71 -14.50 -4.59
N ARG A 300 -9.74 -14.33 -3.69
CA ARG A 300 -9.34 -15.35 -2.72
C ARG A 300 -10.25 -15.43 -1.50
N PHE A 301 -11.12 -14.43 -1.31
CA PHE A 301 -12.01 -14.35 -0.15
C PHE A 301 -13.43 -14.72 -0.57
N SER A 302 -13.90 -15.88 -0.12
CA SER A 302 -15.26 -16.37 -0.40
C SER A 302 -16.07 -16.50 0.89
N THR A 303 -17.27 -15.94 0.88
CA THR A 303 -18.26 -16.03 1.96
C THR A 303 -19.65 -15.84 1.36
N PRO A 304 -20.72 -16.38 1.97
CA PRO A 304 -22.08 -16.14 1.51
C PRO A 304 -22.41 -14.65 1.38
N SER A 305 -23.08 -14.30 0.30
CA SER A 305 -23.53 -12.93 0.04
C SER A 305 -24.63 -12.53 1.04
N VAL A 306 -24.52 -11.30 1.55
CA VAL A 306 -25.44 -10.73 2.54
C VAL A 306 -26.04 -9.43 2.05
N VAL A 307 -27.12 -8.96 2.66
CA VAL A 307 -27.61 -7.59 2.46
C VAL A 307 -26.52 -6.62 2.90
N LEU A 308 -26.18 -5.68 2.03
CA LEU A 308 -25.22 -4.61 2.25
C LEU A 308 -25.97 -3.28 2.31
N HIS A 309 -25.44 -2.36 3.12
CA HIS A 309 -25.74 -0.95 3.01
C HIS A 309 -25.16 -0.37 1.70
N GLY A 310 -23.91 -0.74 1.35
CA GLY A 310 -23.27 -0.47 0.06
C GLY A 310 -22.48 0.84 -0.06
N ASP A 311 -22.57 1.70 0.96
CA ASP A 311 -21.76 2.93 1.16
C ASP A 311 -21.61 3.23 2.67
N PHE A 312 -21.47 2.20 3.51
CA PHE A 312 -21.51 2.39 4.96
C PHE A 312 -20.33 3.23 5.48
N SER A 313 -20.63 4.31 6.19
CA SER A 313 -19.67 5.24 6.77
C SER A 313 -20.29 5.99 7.96
N ALA A 314 -19.45 6.62 8.79
CA ALA A 314 -19.91 7.30 10.01
C ALA A 314 -20.93 8.42 9.75
N ASP A 315 -20.85 9.13 8.63
CA ASP A 315 -21.82 10.17 8.25
C ASP A 315 -23.21 9.62 7.90
N GLN A 316 -23.34 8.29 7.74
CA GLN A 316 -24.62 7.61 7.49
C GLN A 316 -25.26 7.04 8.75
N VAL A 317 -24.64 7.24 9.91
CA VAL A 317 -25.16 6.77 11.20
C VAL A 317 -25.60 7.98 12.00
N ILE A 318 -26.87 8.01 12.39
CA ILE A 318 -27.46 9.07 13.22
C ILE A 318 -27.63 8.54 14.65
N ILE A 319 -27.12 9.29 15.61
CA ILE A 319 -27.31 9.04 17.05
C ILE A 319 -28.36 10.02 17.57
N ALA A 320 -29.53 9.50 17.93
CA ALA A 320 -30.59 10.28 18.54
C ALA A 320 -30.22 10.72 19.97
N GLN A 321 -30.90 11.73 20.50
CA GLN A 321 -30.66 12.24 21.86
C GLN A 321 -30.88 11.19 22.95
N ASP A 322 -31.76 10.22 22.71
CA ASP A 322 -32.01 9.09 23.62
C ASP A 322 -31.01 7.93 23.43
N GLY A 323 -29.96 8.13 22.61
CA GLY A 323 -28.93 7.15 22.32
C GLY A 323 -29.28 6.14 21.24
N ARG A 324 -30.49 6.16 20.67
CA ARG A 324 -30.86 5.23 19.59
C ARG A 324 -30.08 5.52 18.32
N LEU A 325 -29.60 4.45 17.68
CA LEU A 325 -28.87 4.49 16.42
C LEU A 325 -29.81 4.25 15.24
N ARG A 326 -29.71 5.08 14.19
CA ARG A 326 -30.43 4.90 12.93
C ARG A 326 -29.48 5.07 11.74
N ILE A 327 -29.63 4.26 10.70
CA ILE A 327 -28.78 4.30 9.50
C ILE A 327 -29.56 4.88 8.33
N ILE A 328 -28.93 5.80 7.57
CA ILE A 328 -29.51 6.53 6.45
C ILE A 328 -28.75 6.28 5.14
N ASP A 329 -29.25 6.80 4.02
CA ASP A 329 -28.65 6.67 2.66
C ASP A 329 -28.45 5.23 2.15
N TRP A 330 -29.54 4.46 2.20
CA TRP A 330 -29.66 3.11 1.66
C TRP A 330 -29.69 3.02 0.11
N ASP A 331 -29.45 4.13 -0.59
CA ASP A 331 -29.52 4.22 -2.06
C ASP A 331 -28.57 3.24 -2.77
N ARG A 332 -27.54 2.75 -2.08
CA ARG A 332 -26.57 1.77 -2.60
C ARG A 332 -26.74 0.36 -2.08
N SER A 333 -27.84 0.09 -1.37
CA SER A 333 -28.11 -1.25 -0.84
C SER A 333 -28.14 -2.29 -1.94
N ALA A 334 -27.51 -3.43 -1.69
CA ALA A 334 -27.38 -4.54 -2.62
C ALA A 334 -27.08 -5.81 -1.82
N CYS A 335 -26.98 -6.97 -2.46
CA CYS A 335 -26.37 -8.14 -1.84
C CYS A 335 -24.93 -8.31 -2.31
N GLY A 336 -23.99 -8.56 -1.39
CA GLY A 336 -22.59 -8.79 -1.73
C GLY A 336 -21.74 -9.30 -0.55
N HIS A 337 -20.42 -9.17 -0.64
CA HIS A 337 -19.50 -9.59 0.42
C HIS A 337 -19.55 -8.64 1.64
N PRO A 338 -19.68 -9.12 2.89
CA PRO A 338 -19.84 -8.28 4.09
C PRO A 338 -18.68 -7.30 4.33
N LEU A 339 -17.45 -7.70 3.98
CA LEU A 339 -16.27 -6.81 4.04
C LEU A 339 -16.41 -5.54 3.18
N ASN A 340 -17.36 -5.45 2.24
CA ASN A 340 -17.59 -4.21 1.49
C ASN A 340 -17.96 -3.04 2.40
N ASP A 341 -18.88 -3.23 3.34
CA ASP A 341 -19.32 -2.16 4.23
C ASP A 341 -18.27 -1.85 5.31
N LEU A 342 -17.64 -2.87 5.89
CA LEU A 342 -16.52 -2.68 6.83
C LEU A 342 -15.34 -1.95 6.17
N GLY A 343 -14.96 -2.34 4.96
CA GLY A 343 -13.90 -1.69 4.19
C GLY A 343 -14.24 -0.25 3.82
N SER A 344 -15.51 0.03 3.49
CA SER A 344 -15.98 1.38 3.17
C SER A 344 -15.93 2.30 4.38
N PHE A 345 -16.35 1.82 5.55
CA PHE A 345 -16.29 2.59 6.80
C PHE A 345 -14.84 2.92 7.17
N ILE A 346 -13.95 1.93 7.13
CA ILE A 346 -12.52 2.12 7.45
C ILE A 346 -11.86 3.05 6.44
N ALA A 347 -12.15 2.91 5.14
CA ALA A 347 -11.62 3.81 4.12
C ALA A 347 -12.07 5.26 4.34
N ARG A 348 -13.27 5.49 4.88
CA ARG A 348 -13.73 6.83 5.26
C ARG A 348 -12.97 7.39 6.46
N LEU A 349 -12.71 6.57 7.50
CA LEU A 349 -11.84 6.99 8.61
C LEU A 349 -10.42 7.33 8.14
N GLU A 350 -9.87 6.54 7.21
CA GLU A 350 -8.57 6.85 6.60
C GLU A 350 -8.60 8.19 5.86
N MET A 351 -9.69 8.47 5.14
CA MET A 351 -9.91 9.75 4.47
C MET A 351 -9.98 10.91 5.47
N ASP A 352 -10.69 10.74 6.58
CA ASP A 352 -10.81 11.78 7.62
C ASP A 352 -9.44 12.09 8.26
N VAL A 353 -8.56 11.08 8.39
CA VAL A 353 -7.17 11.30 8.82
C VAL A 353 -6.37 12.07 7.77
N ILE A 354 -6.50 11.71 6.49
CA ILE A 354 -5.81 12.38 5.38
C ILE A 354 -6.28 13.83 5.22
N GLU A 355 -7.57 14.09 5.43
CA GLU A 355 -8.17 15.42 5.39
C GLU A 355 -7.95 16.21 6.70
N GLU A 356 -7.21 15.63 7.65
CA GLU A 356 -6.88 16.21 8.97
C GLU A 356 -8.12 16.54 9.84
N GLN A 357 -9.22 15.82 9.63
CA GLN A 357 -10.43 15.91 10.46
C GLN A 357 -10.39 14.97 11.66
N LEU A 358 -9.55 13.93 11.60
CA LEU A 358 -9.40 12.93 12.66
C LEU A 358 -7.93 12.58 12.89
N THR A 359 -7.53 12.33 14.13
CA THR A 359 -6.17 11.83 14.40
C THR A 359 -6.07 10.34 14.06
N ARG A 360 -4.86 9.88 13.72
CA ARG A 360 -4.58 8.45 13.47
C ARG A 360 -5.02 7.57 14.64
N GLU A 361 -4.71 7.99 15.87
CA GLU A 361 -5.08 7.26 17.09
C GLU A 361 -6.59 7.10 17.23
N ARG A 362 -7.36 8.18 17.00
CA ARG A 362 -8.82 8.15 17.05
C ARG A 362 -9.42 7.25 15.98
N ALA A 363 -8.89 7.30 14.77
CA ALA A 363 -9.30 6.41 13.68
C ALA A 363 -9.05 4.93 14.03
N ASP A 364 -7.90 4.61 14.65
CA ASP A 364 -7.56 3.25 15.06
C ASP A 364 -8.45 2.77 16.24
N ILE A 365 -8.85 3.66 17.14
CA ILE A 365 -9.86 3.36 18.17
C ILE A 365 -11.22 3.06 17.53
N ALA A 366 -11.69 3.93 16.62
CA ALA A 366 -12.97 3.75 15.92
C ALA A 366 -12.99 2.44 15.11
N ARG A 367 -11.93 2.15 14.36
CA ARG A 367 -11.77 0.90 13.62
C ARG A 367 -11.87 -0.32 14.54
N ARG A 368 -11.18 -0.31 15.70
CA ARG A 368 -11.25 -1.42 16.67
C ARG A 368 -12.64 -1.58 17.27
N ALA A 369 -13.29 -0.47 17.64
CA ALA A 369 -14.65 -0.49 18.17
C ALA A 369 -15.65 -1.08 17.17
N LEU A 370 -15.60 -0.64 15.90
CA LEU A 370 -16.45 -1.15 14.83
C LEU A 370 -16.30 -2.67 14.67
N LEU A 371 -15.05 -3.13 14.54
CA LEU A 371 -14.77 -4.55 14.35
C LEU A 371 -15.16 -5.39 15.57
N LYS A 372 -14.95 -4.86 16.79
CA LYS A 372 -15.40 -5.50 18.03
C LYS A 372 -16.92 -5.67 18.05
N GLY A 373 -17.66 -4.60 17.75
CA GLY A 373 -19.13 -4.64 17.70
C GLY A 373 -19.62 -5.64 16.68
N TYR A 374 -19.09 -5.57 15.46
CA TYR A 374 -19.47 -6.47 14.36
C TYR A 374 -19.18 -7.94 14.70
N THR A 375 -17.97 -8.24 15.18
CA THR A 375 -17.57 -9.63 15.49
C THR A 375 -18.23 -10.20 16.74
N SER A 376 -18.76 -9.34 17.63
CA SER A 376 -19.55 -9.79 18.78
C SER A 376 -20.91 -10.34 18.39
N ALA A 377 -21.50 -9.85 17.29
CA ALA A 377 -22.80 -10.29 16.79
C ALA A 377 -22.69 -11.34 15.69
N ARG A 378 -21.59 -11.32 14.90
CA ARG A 378 -21.41 -12.20 13.74
C ARG A 378 -19.97 -12.66 13.54
N SER A 379 -19.77 -13.97 13.34
CA SER A 379 -18.47 -14.54 12.96
C SER A 379 -18.12 -14.23 11.50
N LEU A 380 -16.92 -13.67 11.26
CA LEU A 380 -16.41 -13.38 9.93
C LEU A 380 -14.87 -13.39 9.94
N ALA A 381 -14.26 -14.08 8.97
CA ALA A 381 -12.83 -13.97 8.71
C ALA A 381 -12.48 -12.58 8.16
N LEU A 382 -11.48 -11.93 8.77
CA LEU A 382 -11.07 -10.55 8.45
C LEU A 382 -9.78 -10.48 7.62
N ASP A 383 -9.29 -11.61 7.12
CA ASP A 383 -8.11 -11.74 6.27
C ASP A 383 -8.21 -10.92 4.97
N GLY A 384 -9.41 -10.82 4.39
CA GLY A 384 -9.67 -9.98 3.23
C GLY A 384 -9.85 -8.48 3.53
N LEU A 385 -9.98 -8.07 4.79
CA LEU A 385 -10.46 -6.74 5.15
C LEU A 385 -9.58 -5.63 4.57
N LEU A 386 -8.26 -5.79 4.58
CA LEU A 386 -7.34 -4.80 4.03
C LEU A 386 -7.55 -4.57 2.53
N TRP A 387 -7.84 -5.62 1.75
CA TRP A 387 -8.12 -5.50 0.32
C TRP A 387 -9.45 -4.78 0.05
N TYR A 388 -10.49 -5.06 0.84
CA TYR A 388 -11.76 -4.33 0.75
C TYR A 388 -11.63 -2.87 1.17
N THR A 389 -10.77 -2.55 2.14
CA THR A 389 -10.42 -1.16 2.48
C THR A 389 -9.66 -0.48 1.36
N VAL A 390 -8.67 -1.14 0.73
CA VAL A 390 -7.94 -0.60 -0.44
C VAL A 390 -8.91 -0.30 -1.59
N ARG A 391 -9.80 -1.24 -1.92
CA ARG A 391 -10.84 -1.06 -2.94
C ARG A 391 -11.69 0.20 -2.68
N ALA A 392 -12.18 0.35 -1.44
CA ALA A 392 -12.99 1.49 -1.05
C ALA A 392 -12.17 2.80 -1.10
N LEU A 393 -10.93 2.79 -0.62
CA LEU A 393 -10.04 3.95 -0.61
C LEU A 393 -9.72 4.42 -2.04
N LEU A 394 -9.39 3.51 -2.96
CA LEU A 394 -9.18 3.82 -4.38
C LEU A 394 -10.44 4.41 -5.02
N SER A 395 -11.64 4.01 -4.58
CA SER A 395 -12.90 4.58 -5.06
C SER A 395 -13.13 6.04 -4.62
N LEU A 396 -12.40 6.52 -3.61
CA LEU A 396 -12.43 7.90 -3.13
C LEU A 396 -11.42 8.81 -3.85
N ALA A 397 -10.54 8.27 -4.70
CA ALA A 397 -9.39 9.00 -5.26
C ALA A 397 -9.76 10.31 -5.98
N THR A 398 -10.89 10.39 -6.68
CA THR A 398 -11.28 11.64 -7.36
C THR A 398 -12.18 12.56 -6.52
N GLU A 399 -12.58 12.13 -5.33
CA GLU A 399 -13.45 12.90 -4.43
C GLU A 399 -12.88 14.28 -4.03
N PRO A 400 -11.59 14.42 -3.67
CA PRO A 400 -11.01 15.72 -3.32
C PRO A 400 -11.14 16.76 -4.43
N PHE A 401 -10.95 16.35 -5.68
CA PHE A 401 -11.13 17.21 -6.85
C PHE A 401 -12.62 17.55 -7.06
N ARG A 402 -13.51 16.55 -6.95
CA ARG A 402 -14.98 16.75 -7.05
C ARG A 402 -15.53 17.69 -5.97
N LYS A 403 -14.91 17.71 -4.79
CA LYS A 403 -15.22 18.61 -3.66
C LYS A 403 -14.56 19.99 -3.76
N ARG A 404 -13.72 20.25 -4.77
CA ARG A 404 -12.92 21.48 -4.93
C ARG A 404 -11.99 21.75 -3.74
N SER A 405 -11.42 20.71 -3.12
CA SER A 405 -10.42 20.92 -2.07
C SER A 405 -9.19 21.62 -2.65
N ARG A 406 -8.73 22.71 -2.02
CA ARG A 406 -7.49 23.40 -2.42
C ARG A 406 -6.24 22.52 -2.27
N ARG A 407 -6.35 21.46 -1.48
CA ARG A 407 -5.29 20.46 -1.25
C ARG A 407 -5.55 19.15 -1.99
N TRP A 408 -6.43 19.14 -3.00
CA TRP A 408 -6.81 17.90 -3.66
C TRP A 408 -5.62 17.08 -4.18
N PRO A 409 -4.53 17.65 -4.76
CA PRO A 409 -3.40 16.83 -5.19
C PRO A 409 -2.67 16.17 -4.02
N GLN A 410 -2.52 16.88 -2.90
CA GLN A 410 -1.87 16.35 -1.69
C GLN A 410 -2.71 15.26 -1.04
N ILE A 411 -4.04 15.44 -1.01
CA ILE A 411 -4.96 14.44 -0.48
C ILE A 411 -4.94 13.18 -1.36
N VAL A 412 -4.94 13.32 -2.69
CA VAL A 412 -4.81 12.18 -3.62
C VAL A 412 -3.49 11.45 -3.42
N ASP A 413 -2.37 12.19 -3.29
CA ASP A 413 -1.05 11.61 -3.06
C ASP A 413 -0.98 10.84 -1.73
N ALA A 414 -1.51 11.42 -0.65
CA ALA A 414 -1.60 10.76 0.65
C ALA A 414 -2.52 9.52 0.64
N LEU A 415 -3.65 9.60 -0.07
CA LEU A 415 -4.57 8.49 -0.27
C LEU A 415 -3.90 7.32 -1.00
N LEU A 416 -3.19 7.58 -2.09
CA LEU A 416 -2.46 6.54 -2.82
C LEU A 416 -1.33 5.96 -2.00
N THR A 417 -0.61 6.79 -1.25
CA THR A 417 0.42 6.34 -0.30
C THR A 417 -0.18 5.40 0.74
N ARG A 418 -1.37 5.73 1.26
CA ARG A 418 -2.06 4.87 2.23
C ARG A 418 -2.56 3.57 1.61
N ALA A 419 -3.09 3.62 0.38
CA ALA A 419 -3.47 2.42 -0.35
C ALA A 419 -2.28 1.47 -0.58
N GLU A 420 -1.13 2.01 -1.00
CA GLU A 420 0.11 1.25 -1.18
C GLU A 420 0.57 0.59 0.14
N GLN A 421 0.54 1.32 1.26
CA GLN A 421 0.87 0.77 2.58
C GLN A 421 -0.07 -0.38 2.98
N LEU A 422 -1.37 -0.23 2.75
CA LEU A 422 -2.35 -1.27 3.06
C LEU A 422 -2.18 -2.50 2.18
N CYS A 423 -1.83 -2.34 0.89
CA CYS A 423 -1.44 -3.45 0.03
C CYS A 423 -0.20 -4.17 0.58
N ASP A 424 0.84 -3.43 0.99
CA ASP A 424 2.06 -4.01 1.57
C ASP A 424 1.77 -4.75 2.88
N ASP A 425 0.92 -4.19 3.75
CA ASP A 425 0.47 -4.84 4.98
C ASP A 425 -0.33 -6.12 4.69
N ALA A 426 -1.25 -6.07 3.71
CA ALA A 426 -2.02 -7.23 3.29
C ALA A 426 -1.11 -8.34 2.75
N LEU A 427 -0.14 -7.99 1.92
CA LEU A 427 0.86 -8.93 1.39
C LEU A 427 1.76 -9.49 2.49
N ARG A 428 2.16 -8.69 3.49
CA ARG A 428 2.91 -9.17 4.66
C ARG A 428 2.10 -10.17 5.48
N ASN A 429 0.84 -9.87 5.75
CA ASN A 429 -0.06 -10.76 6.51
C ASN A 429 -0.33 -12.06 5.77
N TYR A 430 -0.56 -11.98 4.45
CA TYR A 430 -0.75 -13.14 3.60
C TYR A 430 0.52 -13.99 3.53
N ALA A 431 1.67 -13.36 3.25
CA ALA A 431 2.95 -14.04 3.22
C ALA A 431 3.28 -14.70 4.56
N SER A 432 2.88 -14.11 5.70
CA SER A 432 3.07 -14.71 7.02
C SER A 432 2.22 -15.98 7.20
N THR A 433 0.96 -15.97 6.76
CA THR A 433 0.03 -17.10 6.94
C THR A 433 0.41 -18.29 6.06
N ASP A 434 0.65 -18.05 4.77
CA ASP A 434 1.17 -19.07 3.84
C ASP A 434 2.56 -19.59 4.28
N TRP A 435 3.42 -18.69 4.77
CA TRP A 435 4.74 -19.05 5.28
C TRP A 435 4.65 -19.98 6.48
N GLN A 436 3.80 -19.67 7.45
CA GLN A 436 3.59 -20.51 8.63
C GLN A 436 3.08 -21.89 8.22
N HIS A 437 2.07 -21.95 7.35
CA HIS A 437 1.57 -23.22 6.82
C HIS A 437 2.65 -24.02 6.11
N ARG A 438 3.49 -23.37 5.30
CA ARG A 438 4.61 -24.02 4.63
C ARG A 438 5.69 -24.51 5.59
N MET A 439 5.98 -23.77 6.65
CA MET A 439 6.93 -24.22 7.69
C MET A 439 6.39 -25.46 8.40
N ILE A 440 5.09 -25.48 8.75
CA ILE A 440 4.42 -26.65 9.34
C ILE A 440 4.55 -27.87 8.41
N GLN A 441 4.29 -27.69 7.11
CA GLN A 441 4.45 -28.78 6.12
C GLN A 441 5.89 -29.31 6.08
N LEU A 442 6.88 -28.42 5.97
CA LEU A 442 8.28 -28.83 5.84
C LEU A 442 8.88 -29.40 7.14
N THR A 443 8.23 -29.20 8.29
CA THR A 443 8.59 -29.86 9.56
C THR A 443 7.68 -31.03 9.91
N SER A 444 6.65 -31.33 9.11
CA SER A 444 5.73 -32.44 9.38
C SER A 444 6.34 -33.78 8.92
N PRO A 445 6.43 -34.79 9.80
CA PRO A 445 6.86 -36.14 9.42
C PRO A 445 5.98 -36.76 8.34
N ASP A 446 4.66 -36.57 8.41
CA ASP A 446 3.70 -37.13 7.45
C ASP A 446 3.93 -36.60 6.03
N VAL A 447 4.44 -35.38 5.92
CA VAL A 447 4.71 -34.72 4.64
C VAL A 447 6.13 -35.03 4.14
N MET A 448 7.12 -34.96 5.02
CA MET A 448 8.53 -34.95 4.61
C MET A 448 9.25 -36.30 4.72
N GLU A 449 8.76 -37.27 5.51
CA GLU A 449 9.50 -38.53 5.70
C GLU A 449 9.70 -39.30 4.38
N ALA A 450 8.64 -39.50 3.60
CA ALA A 450 8.73 -40.25 2.34
C ALA A 450 9.60 -39.54 1.28
N PRO A 451 9.41 -38.23 0.98
CA PRO A 451 10.28 -37.52 0.05
C PRO A 451 11.75 -37.53 0.46
N LEU A 452 12.05 -37.36 1.76
CA LEU A 452 13.42 -37.38 2.27
C LEU A 452 14.05 -38.78 2.16
N LYS A 453 13.33 -39.85 2.51
CA LYS A 453 13.83 -41.22 2.36
C LYS A 453 14.19 -41.56 0.93
N GLN A 454 13.29 -41.23 0.00
CA GLN A 454 13.49 -41.45 -1.42
C GLN A 454 14.71 -40.67 -1.93
N ALA A 455 14.78 -39.38 -1.64
CA ALA A 455 15.86 -38.50 -2.10
C ALA A 455 17.24 -38.90 -1.55
N LEU A 456 17.29 -39.48 -0.34
CA LEU A 456 18.53 -39.81 0.37
C LEU A 456 18.94 -41.29 0.27
N GLY A 457 18.13 -42.13 -0.39
CA GLY A 457 18.34 -43.58 -0.47
C GLY A 457 18.33 -44.26 0.90
N LEU A 458 17.46 -43.82 1.83
CA LEU A 458 17.40 -44.40 3.17
C LEU A 458 16.59 -45.71 3.17
N ALA A 459 16.98 -46.64 4.04
CA ALA A 459 16.30 -47.93 4.17
C ALA A 459 14.84 -47.76 4.64
N PRO A 460 13.91 -48.68 4.26
CA PRO A 460 12.48 -48.56 4.59
C PRO A 460 12.17 -48.41 6.09
N GLN A 461 13.02 -48.99 6.94
CA GLN A 461 12.92 -48.94 8.40
C GLN A 461 13.41 -47.63 9.03
N ALA A 462 14.12 -46.77 8.27
CA ALA A 462 14.51 -45.46 8.79
C ALA A 462 13.26 -44.67 9.19
N ARG A 463 13.33 -43.85 10.23
CA ARG A 463 12.21 -42.99 10.66
C ARG A 463 12.70 -41.59 10.97
N LEU A 464 11.93 -40.59 10.55
CA LEU A 464 12.18 -39.21 10.89
C LEU A 464 11.83 -38.99 12.37
N ARG A 465 12.83 -38.60 13.18
CA ARG A 465 12.67 -38.42 14.64
C ARG A 465 12.50 -36.97 15.03
N GLU A 466 13.22 -36.08 14.36
CA GLU A 466 13.19 -34.65 14.64
C GLU A 466 13.12 -33.87 13.32
N ALA A 467 12.35 -32.79 13.34
CA ALA A 467 12.27 -31.80 12.28
C ALA A 467 12.12 -30.41 12.91
N CYS A 468 13.03 -29.48 12.61
CA CYS A 468 12.96 -28.13 13.18
C CYS A 468 13.46 -27.06 12.21
N VAL A 469 12.89 -25.86 12.31
CA VAL A 469 13.38 -24.68 11.58
C VAL A 469 14.57 -24.11 12.35
N LEU A 470 15.76 -24.12 11.75
CA LEU A 470 16.98 -23.56 12.34
C LEU A 470 17.04 -22.04 12.19
N ARG A 471 16.68 -21.54 11.00
CA ARG A 471 16.71 -20.10 10.68
C ARG A 471 15.64 -19.80 9.64
N GLN A 472 14.97 -18.67 9.77
CA GLN A 472 13.97 -18.24 8.80
C GLN A 472 14.03 -16.75 8.52
N LYS A 473 13.66 -16.41 7.29
CA LYS A 473 13.25 -15.08 6.88
C LYS A 473 11.84 -15.22 6.28
N PRO A 474 10.78 -14.87 7.05
CA PRO A 474 9.39 -15.06 6.63
C PRO A 474 9.11 -14.55 5.22
N GLY A 475 8.36 -15.34 4.45
CA GLY A 475 8.04 -15.11 3.04
C GLY A 475 9.22 -15.23 2.06
N ARG A 476 10.43 -15.63 2.50
CA ARG A 476 11.63 -15.65 1.62
C ARG A 476 12.42 -16.96 1.63
N ARG A 477 13.01 -17.34 2.77
CA ARG A 477 13.94 -18.48 2.85
C ARG A 477 14.04 -19.08 4.25
N ALA A 478 14.24 -20.38 4.36
CA ALA A 478 14.39 -21.09 5.62
C ALA A 478 15.49 -22.15 5.56
N LEU A 479 16.17 -22.37 6.68
CA LEU A 479 17.01 -23.53 6.92
C LEU A 479 16.26 -24.46 7.87
N ILE A 480 16.09 -25.71 7.47
CA ILE A 480 15.35 -26.72 8.21
C ILE A 480 16.31 -27.88 8.49
N ALA A 481 16.29 -28.42 9.70
CA ALA A 481 17.06 -29.60 10.07
C ALA A 481 16.14 -30.80 10.31
N TRP A 482 16.60 -31.97 9.86
CA TRP A 482 15.97 -33.25 10.09
C TRP A 482 16.95 -34.25 10.68
N ARG A 483 16.46 -35.13 11.56
CA ARG A 483 17.24 -36.26 12.10
C ARG A 483 16.53 -37.58 11.85
N PHE A 484 17.23 -38.53 11.23
CA PHE A 484 16.74 -39.88 11.01
C PHE A 484 17.37 -40.89 11.97
N ALA A 485 16.54 -41.77 12.54
CA ALA A 485 17.00 -43.00 13.18
C ALA A 485 17.12 -44.09 12.11
N THR A 486 18.31 -44.67 11.94
CA THR A 486 18.61 -45.62 10.86
C THR A 486 18.94 -47.05 11.33
N GLY A 487 18.90 -47.32 12.64
CA GLY A 487 19.15 -48.65 13.21
C GLY A 487 20.62 -48.97 13.49
N THR A 488 21.56 -48.27 12.85
CA THR A 488 22.97 -48.17 13.24
C THR A 488 23.18 -46.88 14.06
N GLU A 489 24.04 -46.88 15.08
CA GLU A 489 24.19 -45.81 16.09
C GLU A 489 24.48 -44.39 15.54
N SER A 490 24.73 -44.21 14.24
CA SER A 490 24.84 -42.89 13.61
C SER A 490 23.46 -42.31 13.22
N ASN A 491 22.93 -41.41 14.04
CA ASN A 491 21.82 -40.53 13.65
C ASN A 491 22.24 -39.63 12.47
N ARG A 492 21.59 -39.74 11.31
CA ARG A 492 21.91 -38.91 10.15
C ARG A 492 21.19 -37.56 10.27
N LYS A 493 21.94 -36.50 10.54
CA LYS A 493 21.43 -35.11 10.59
C LYS A 493 21.60 -34.43 9.23
N ILE A 494 20.49 -33.90 8.70
CA ILE A 494 20.39 -33.29 7.38
C ILE A 494 19.89 -31.87 7.54
N VAL A 495 20.39 -30.97 6.72
CA VAL A 495 19.92 -29.58 6.63
C VAL A 495 19.37 -29.34 5.23
N GLY A 496 18.18 -28.78 5.13
CA GLY A 496 17.63 -28.31 3.86
C GLY A 496 17.52 -26.79 3.79
N LYS A 497 17.81 -26.25 2.61
CA LYS A 497 17.71 -24.82 2.30
C LYS A 497 16.48 -24.55 1.42
N TYR A 498 15.42 -24.03 2.04
CA TYR A 498 14.16 -23.69 1.39
C TYR A 498 14.16 -22.27 0.84
N ARG A 499 13.55 -22.06 -0.32
CA ARG A 499 13.34 -20.74 -0.95
C ARG A 499 11.90 -20.61 -1.46
N ALA A 500 11.22 -19.52 -1.08
CA ALA A 500 9.82 -19.30 -1.44
C ALA A 500 9.61 -19.04 -2.95
N LYS A 501 10.58 -18.41 -3.61
CA LYS A 501 10.52 -18.08 -5.05
C LYS A 501 10.85 -19.26 -5.98
N GLY A 502 11.02 -20.47 -5.43
CA GLY A 502 11.51 -21.63 -6.17
C GLY A 502 12.92 -22.02 -5.75
N LEU A 503 13.29 -23.24 -6.11
CA LEU A 503 14.53 -23.90 -5.71
C LEU A 503 15.79 -23.19 -6.25
N ASP A 504 16.83 -23.12 -5.41
CA ASP A 504 18.13 -22.59 -5.81
C ASP A 504 19.06 -23.70 -6.35
N HIS A 505 18.84 -24.10 -7.60
CA HIS A 505 19.69 -25.11 -8.26
C HIS A 505 21.15 -24.67 -8.37
N LYS A 506 21.40 -23.36 -8.44
CA LYS A 506 22.73 -22.81 -8.65
C LYS A 506 23.59 -22.99 -7.41
N ALA A 507 23.07 -22.63 -6.24
CA ALA A 507 23.78 -22.83 -4.97
C ALA A 507 24.12 -24.31 -4.74
N PHE A 508 23.19 -25.22 -5.05
CA PHE A 508 23.44 -26.66 -4.99
C PHE A 508 24.57 -27.08 -5.95
N ALA A 509 24.53 -26.63 -7.20
CA ALA A 509 25.55 -26.94 -8.20
C ALA A 509 26.95 -26.43 -7.82
N CYS A 510 27.06 -25.21 -7.29
CA CYS A 510 28.32 -24.65 -6.80
C CYS A 510 28.90 -25.48 -5.64
N GLN A 511 28.08 -25.83 -4.65
CA GLN A 511 28.52 -26.65 -3.52
C GLN A 511 28.90 -28.07 -3.96
N GLN A 512 28.15 -28.65 -4.92
CA GLN A 512 28.45 -29.96 -5.48
C GLN A 512 29.74 -29.97 -6.28
N ALA A 513 30.02 -28.91 -7.04
CA ALA A 513 31.27 -28.76 -7.76
C ALA A 513 32.46 -28.71 -6.79
N LEU A 514 32.39 -27.88 -5.75
CA LEU A 514 33.43 -27.80 -4.72
C LEU A 514 33.65 -29.14 -4.01
N TRP A 515 32.57 -29.80 -3.59
CA TRP A 515 32.67 -31.10 -2.90
C TRP A 515 33.41 -32.15 -3.76
N ARG A 516 33.14 -32.18 -5.07
CA ARG A 516 33.81 -33.07 -6.02
C ARG A 516 35.26 -32.65 -6.33
N ASP A 517 35.57 -31.36 -6.15
CA ASP A 517 36.89 -30.75 -6.41
C ASP A 517 37.77 -30.71 -5.15
N GLY A 518 37.61 -31.69 -4.25
CA GLY A 518 38.49 -31.85 -3.08
C GLY A 518 38.03 -31.16 -1.80
N PHE A 519 36.88 -30.46 -1.78
CA PHE A 519 36.32 -29.88 -0.55
C PHE A 519 35.41 -30.87 0.21
N HIS A 520 35.83 -32.14 0.29
CA HIS A 520 35.08 -33.20 0.99
C HIS A 520 35.29 -33.16 2.51
N ALA A 521 34.53 -33.96 3.28
CA ALA A 521 34.49 -33.88 4.76
C ALA A 521 35.85 -34.02 5.47
N GLN A 522 36.76 -34.83 4.92
CA GLN A 522 38.10 -35.06 5.48
C GLN A 522 39.13 -34.01 5.04
N ALA A 523 38.78 -33.13 4.10
CA ALA A 523 39.69 -32.10 3.62
C ALA A 523 39.86 -31.01 4.67
N ARG A 524 41.04 -30.37 4.66
CA ARG A 524 41.35 -29.23 5.54
C ARG A 524 40.37 -28.08 5.33
N PHE A 525 39.99 -27.82 4.09
CA PHE A 525 38.92 -26.88 3.74
C PHE A 525 37.83 -27.66 3.05
N SER A 526 36.62 -27.60 3.58
CA SER A 526 35.51 -28.41 3.11
C SER A 526 34.26 -27.57 2.89
N VAL A 527 33.27 -28.17 2.25
CA VAL A 527 31.89 -27.66 2.18
C VAL A 527 30.96 -28.74 2.71
N PRO A 528 29.73 -28.43 3.15
CA PRO A 528 28.78 -29.47 3.52
C PRO A 528 28.48 -30.39 2.32
N GLU A 529 28.42 -31.70 2.53
CA GLU A 529 28.10 -32.64 1.45
C GLU A 529 26.72 -32.33 0.88
N PRO A 530 26.60 -31.99 -0.41
CA PRO A 530 25.30 -31.84 -1.07
C PRO A 530 24.70 -33.23 -1.29
N LEU A 531 23.47 -33.43 -0.82
CA LEU A 531 22.83 -34.74 -0.80
C LEU A 531 21.81 -34.91 -1.91
N ALA A 532 20.81 -34.03 -1.99
CA ALA A 532 19.72 -34.17 -2.95
C ALA A 532 18.97 -32.86 -3.17
N VAL A 533 18.11 -32.87 -4.18
CA VAL A 533 17.21 -31.78 -4.56
C VAL A 533 15.77 -32.29 -4.50
N LEU A 534 14.85 -31.48 -3.95
CA LEU A 534 13.42 -31.76 -3.89
C LEU A 534 12.67 -30.59 -4.53
N ASP A 535 12.45 -30.68 -5.85
CA ASP A 535 11.82 -29.62 -6.64
C ASP A 535 10.42 -29.27 -6.16
N ALA A 536 9.55 -30.26 -5.92
CA ALA A 536 8.18 -30.02 -5.46
C ALA A 536 8.10 -29.29 -4.10
N GLN A 537 9.15 -29.43 -3.29
CA GLN A 537 9.25 -28.81 -1.98
C GLN A 537 10.03 -27.48 -1.99
N HIS A 538 10.61 -27.08 -3.12
CA HIS A 538 11.52 -25.93 -3.30
C HIS A 538 12.69 -25.94 -2.28
N ILE A 539 13.25 -27.12 -2.01
CA ILE A 539 14.34 -27.31 -1.04
C ILE A 539 15.43 -28.23 -1.60
N TRP A 540 16.68 -27.91 -1.31
CA TRP A 540 17.80 -28.84 -1.52
C TRP A 540 18.45 -29.17 -0.18
N LEU A 541 19.07 -30.35 -0.13
CA LEU A 541 19.57 -30.99 1.08
C LEU A 541 21.10 -31.05 1.09
N GLN A 542 21.66 -30.87 2.28
CA GLN A 542 23.07 -31.10 2.58
C GLN A 542 23.25 -31.84 3.91
N ARG A 543 24.39 -32.47 4.10
CA ARG A 543 24.77 -33.05 5.39
C ARG A 543 24.97 -31.94 6.42
N HIS A 544 24.52 -32.16 7.64
CA HIS A 544 24.87 -31.28 8.75
C HIS A 544 26.36 -31.38 9.06
N VAL A 545 27.00 -30.25 9.35
CA VAL A 545 28.39 -30.19 9.79
C VAL A 545 28.41 -29.61 11.20
N ASP A 546 29.02 -30.33 12.13
CA ASP A 546 29.19 -29.87 13.50
C ASP A 546 30.37 -28.89 13.58
N GLY A 547 30.17 -27.77 14.27
CA GLY A 547 31.17 -26.72 14.41
C GLY A 547 30.59 -25.46 15.01
N VAL A 548 31.46 -24.53 15.37
CA VAL A 548 31.08 -23.16 15.76
C VAL A 548 31.43 -22.22 14.62
N THR A 549 30.68 -21.13 14.45
CA THR A 549 31.07 -20.14 13.44
C THR A 549 32.38 -19.48 13.85
N LEU A 550 33.18 -19.07 12.85
CA LEU A 550 34.43 -18.38 13.12
C LEU A 550 34.17 -17.05 13.84
N ALA A 551 33.04 -16.38 13.56
CA ALA A 551 32.60 -15.21 14.32
C ALA A 551 32.43 -15.51 15.82
N GLU A 552 31.75 -16.60 16.18
CA GLU A 552 31.58 -17.02 17.58
C GLU A 552 32.90 -17.38 18.23
N LEU A 553 33.80 -18.06 17.51
CA LEU A 553 35.13 -18.38 18.02
C LEU A 553 35.93 -17.11 18.33
N LEU A 554 35.94 -16.13 17.44
CA LEU A 554 36.62 -14.85 17.65
C LEU A 554 36.10 -14.12 18.90
N LEU A 555 34.77 -14.13 19.11
CA LEU A 555 34.14 -13.49 20.26
C LEU A 555 34.47 -14.16 21.60
N LYS A 556 34.90 -15.44 21.60
CA LYS A 556 35.40 -16.14 22.81
C LYS A 556 36.80 -15.69 23.23
N LYS A 557 37.40 -14.71 22.55
CA LYS A 557 38.75 -14.16 22.83
C LYS A 557 39.82 -15.26 22.95
N PRO A 558 40.00 -16.08 21.89
CA PRO A 558 40.98 -17.14 21.94
C PRO A 558 42.41 -16.56 22.00
N PRO A 559 43.41 -17.34 22.46
CA PRO A 559 44.78 -16.88 22.54
C PRO A 559 45.33 -16.38 21.19
N PRO A 560 46.32 -15.47 21.18
CA PRO A 560 46.88 -14.91 19.94
C PRO A 560 47.33 -15.96 18.91
N GLY A 561 47.84 -17.12 19.34
CA GLY A 561 48.21 -18.22 18.44
C GLY A 561 47.01 -18.76 17.66
N VAL A 562 45.88 -18.97 18.32
CA VAL A 562 44.64 -19.44 17.68
C VAL A 562 44.09 -18.39 16.73
N LEU A 563 44.14 -17.09 17.10
CA LEU A 563 43.75 -16.00 16.20
C LEU A 563 44.61 -15.98 14.92
N ALA A 564 45.92 -16.20 15.04
CA ALA A 564 46.81 -16.28 13.89
C ALA A 564 46.50 -17.52 13.02
N ASP A 565 46.28 -18.67 13.64
CA ASP A 565 45.97 -19.93 12.95
C ASP A 565 44.65 -19.85 12.19
N THR A 566 43.58 -19.34 12.82
CA THR A 566 42.26 -19.20 12.19
C THR A 566 42.25 -18.14 11.10
N GLY A 567 43.02 -17.05 11.28
CA GLY A 567 43.19 -16.02 10.26
C GLY A 567 43.88 -16.61 9.03
N SER A 568 45.02 -17.27 9.24
CA SER A 568 45.78 -17.96 8.19
C SER A 568 44.94 -19.01 7.46
N ALA A 569 44.22 -19.85 8.20
CA ALA A 569 43.34 -20.87 7.63
C ALA A 569 42.22 -20.26 6.78
N ALA A 570 41.59 -19.16 7.22
CA ALA A 570 40.54 -18.50 6.44
C ALA A 570 41.08 -17.87 5.15
N GLY A 571 42.29 -17.29 5.18
CA GLY A 571 42.95 -16.74 3.99
C GLY A 571 43.29 -17.81 2.96
N LEU A 572 43.84 -18.94 3.43
CA LEU A 572 44.11 -20.11 2.59
C LEU A 572 42.83 -20.76 2.05
N ALA A 573 41.76 -20.83 2.85
CA ALA A 573 40.47 -21.38 2.43
C ALA A 573 39.85 -20.55 1.30
N LEU A 574 39.91 -19.22 1.41
CA LEU A 574 39.45 -18.33 0.34
C LEU A 574 40.27 -18.53 -0.93
N ALA A 575 41.60 -18.54 -0.84
CA ALA A 575 42.46 -18.76 -2.01
C ALA A 575 42.19 -20.13 -2.65
N ALA A 576 42.04 -21.19 -1.86
CA ALA A 576 41.69 -22.52 -2.35
C ALA A 576 40.35 -22.52 -3.10
N LEU A 577 39.32 -21.85 -2.57
CA LEU A 577 38.03 -21.71 -3.24
C LEU A 577 38.16 -20.98 -4.58
N GLN A 578 38.95 -19.90 -4.61
CA GLN A 578 39.18 -19.10 -5.82
C GLN A 578 39.96 -19.86 -6.91
N HIS A 579 40.77 -20.85 -6.53
CA HIS A 579 41.49 -21.71 -7.48
C HIS A 579 40.65 -22.87 -8.03
N SER A 580 39.44 -23.12 -7.49
CA SER A 580 38.58 -24.20 -7.95
C SER A 580 38.07 -23.97 -9.38
N THR A 581 38.57 -24.78 -10.31
CA THR A 581 38.11 -24.77 -11.70
C THR A 581 36.69 -25.33 -11.83
N ALA A 582 36.32 -26.29 -10.97
CA ALA A 582 34.97 -26.83 -10.91
C ALA A 582 33.96 -25.76 -10.47
N LEU A 583 34.28 -24.97 -9.44
CA LEU A 583 33.43 -23.85 -9.03
C LEU A 583 33.33 -22.79 -10.14
N ARG A 584 34.43 -22.49 -10.85
CA ARG A 584 34.40 -21.56 -12.00
C ARG A 584 33.39 -21.99 -13.05
N GLN A 585 33.40 -23.28 -13.42
CA GLN A 585 32.46 -23.86 -14.37
C GLN A 585 31.02 -23.80 -13.83
N ALA A 586 30.83 -24.17 -12.56
CA ALA A 586 29.52 -24.14 -11.91
C ALA A 586 28.92 -22.74 -11.85
N VAL A 587 29.73 -21.69 -11.66
CA VAL A 587 29.30 -20.27 -11.67
C VAL A 587 28.87 -19.82 -13.07
N GLY A 588 29.52 -20.29 -14.13
CA GLY A 588 29.21 -19.92 -15.51
C GLY A 588 29.41 -18.42 -15.79
N ASN A 589 28.44 -17.80 -16.47
CA ASN A 589 28.55 -16.43 -16.98
C ASN A 589 28.19 -15.33 -15.97
N ARG A 590 27.88 -15.68 -14.71
CA ARG A 590 27.50 -14.69 -13.70
C ARG A 590 28.72 -13.84 -13.34
N HIS A 591 28.65 -12.56 -13.63
CA HIS A 591 29.70 -11.60 -13.37
C HIS A 591 29.28 -10.61 -12.29
N TRP A 592 30.22 -10.16 -11.46
CA TRP A 592 30.04 -9.08 -10.51
C TRP A 592 31.12 -8.03 -10.74
N ALA A 593 30.70 -6.89 -11.28
CA ALA A 593 31.57 -5.79 -11.65
C ALA A 593 31.70 -4.76 -10.51
N PHE A 594 32.69 -3.89 -10.64
CA PHE A 594 32.88 -2.76 -9.73
C PHE A 594 31.67 -1.80 -9.71
N SER A 595 31.01 -1.61 -10.87
CA SER A 595 29.78 -0.83 -10.97
C SER A 595 28.66 -1.40 -10.09
N ASP A 596 28.58 -2.72 -9.95
CA ASP A 596 27.58 -3.38 -9.12
C ASP A 596 27.84 -3.09 -7.62
N GLU A 597 29.10 -3.03 -7.18
CA GLU A 597 29.46 -2.58 -5.82
C GLU A 597 29.03 -1.14 -5.57
N LEU A 598 29.29 -0.23 -6.51
CA LEU A 598 28.88 1.17 -6.39
C LEU A 598 27.36 1.33 -6.38
N GLN A 599 26.63 0.54 -7.19
CA GLN A 599 25.17 0.58 -7.18
C GLN A 599 24.62 0.18 -5.81
N VAL A 600 25.08 -0.95 -5.25
CA VAL A 600 24.67 -1.41 -3.92
C VAL A 600 24.98 -0.36 -2.85
N LEU A 601 26.14 0.29 -2.94
CA LEU A 601 26.54 1.34 -2.01
C LEU A 601 25.64 2.58 -2.14
N SER A 602 25.35 3.03 -3.36
CA SER A 602 24.48 4.17 -3.64
C SER A 602 23.07 3.97 -3.08
N GLU A 603 22.46 2.82 -3.36
CA GLU A 603 21.15 2.44 -2.83
C GLU A 603 21.14 2.43 -1.30
N GLY A 604 22.20 1.88 -0.68
CA GLY A 604 22.37 1.86 0.77
C GLY A 604 22.47 3.26 1.37
N PHE A 605 23.24 4.15 0.75
CA PHE A 605 23.44 5.51 1.24
C PHE A 605 22.19 6.37 1.13
N GLU A 606 21.36 6.22 0.09
CA GLU A 606 20.07 6.92 0.00
C GLU A 606 19.10 6.49 1.10
N HIS A 607 19.11 5.21 1.49
CA HIS A 607 18.34 4.75 2.67
C HIS A 607 18.85 5.37 3.97
N VAL A 608 20.18 5.44 4.17
CA VAL A 608 20.75 6.08 5.36
C VAL A 608 20.43 7.58 5.38
N ALA A 609 20.57 8.27 4.25
CA ALA A 609 20.28 9.70 4.11
C ALA A 609 18.79 10.03 4.33
N SER A 610 17.89 9.11 3.98
CA SER A 610 16.45 9.26 4.25
C SER A 610 16.13 9.17 5.74
N ARG A 611 16.88 8.35 6.48
CA ARG A 611 16.74 8.18 7.93
C ARG A 611 17.50 9.23 8.75
N TYR A 612 18.64 9.70 8.25
CA TYR A 612 19.51 10.70 8.86
C TYR A 612 19.81 11.82 7.86
N PRO A 613 18.85 12.75 7.62
CA PRO A 613 19.00 13.79 6.60
C PRO A 613 20.23 14.68 6.77
N ASN A 614 20.67 14.89 8.01
CA ASN A 614 21.87 15.65 8.37
C ASN A 614 23.19 15.01 7.86
N TRP A 615 23.19 13.72 7.52
CA TRP A 615 24.38 13.05 6.97
C TRP A 615 24.43 13.02 5.44
N ARG A 616 23.39 13.51 4.74
CA ARG A 616 23.30 13.43 3.27
C ARG A 616 24.56 13.96 2.56
N SER A 617 25.04 15.15 2.93
CA SER A 617 26.25 15.73 2.32
C SER A 617 27.50 14.89 2.57
N ARG A 618 27.69 14.37 3.80
CA ARG A 618 28.82 13.51 4.15
C ARG A 618 28.80 12.19 3.36
N LEU A 619 27.63 11.57 3.25
CA LEU A 619 27.45 10.34 2.48
C LEU A 619 27.70 10.56 0.98
N SER A 620 27.28 11.69 0.41
CA SER A 620 27.59 12.06 -0.98
C SER A 620 29.11 12.20 -1.20
N SER A 621 29.81 12.88 -0.30
CA SER A 621 31.27 13.03 -0.38
C SER A 621 32.00 11.68 -0.24
N LEU A 622 31.58 10.85 0.72
CA LEU A 622 32.12 9.51 0.91
C LEU A 622 31.86 8.60 -0.29
N PHE A 623 30.68 8.68 -0.91
CA PHE A 623 30.37 7.94 -2.12
C PHE A 623 31.29 8.36 -3.29
N ALA A 624 31.51 9.66 -3.46
CA ALA A 624 32.44 10.17 -4.47
C ALA A 624 33.89 9.68 -4.23
N ALA A 625 34.32 9.58 -2.97
CA ALA A 625 35.60 8.98 -2.61
C ALA A 625 35.66 7.48 -2.95
N CYS A 626 34.61 6.72 -2.63
CA CYS A 626 34.50 5.31 -2.98
C CYS A 626 34.57 5.08 -4.50
N ALA A 627 33.94 5.95 -5.29
CA ALA A 627 33.96 5.85 -6.75
C ALA A 627 35.37 6.06 -7.35
N ARG A 628 36.23 6.85 -6.69
CA ARG A 628 37.62 7.08 -7.10
C ARG A 628 38.53 5.87 -6.85
N LEU A 629 38.13 4.92 -6.01
CA LEU A 629 38.85 3.65 -5.79
C LEU A 629 38.87 2.75 -7.04
N SER A 630 38.16 3.11 -8.11
CA SER A 630 38.23 2.39 -9.39
C SER A 630 39.64 2.34 -9.98
N SER A 631 40.45 3.39 -9.79
CA SER A 631 41.79 3.50 -10.37
C SER A 631 42.70 2.29 -10.04
N PRO A 632 42.98 1.94 -8.76
CA PRO A 632 43.77 0.76 -8.41
C PRO A 632 43.10 -0.58 -8.77
N LEU A 633 41.81 -0.59 -9.12
CA LEU A 633 41.03 -1.80 -9.37
C LEU A 633 40.83 -2.10 -10.87
N THR A 634 41.28 -1.21 -11.76
CA THR A 634 41.05 -1.29 -13.20
C THR A 634 41.65 -2.56 -13.84
N MET A 635 42.78 -3.04 -13.33
CA MET A 635 43.45 -4.26 -13.81
C MET A 635 43.36 -5.42 -12.82
N ALA A 636 42.35 -5.41 -11.95
CA ALA A 636 42.28 -6.39 -10.88
C ALA A 636 42.19 -7.83 -11.40
N ARG A 637 42.97 -8.73 -10.80
CA ARG A 637 42.92 -10.16 -11.14
C ARG A 637 41.50 -10.68 -10.93
N GLN A 638 40.93 -11.24 -11.99
CA GLN A 638 39.59 -11.82 -11.92
C GLN A 638 39.64 -13.25 -11.39
N SER A 639 38.69 -13.66 -10.56
CA SER A 639 38.55 -15.03 -10.08
C SER A 639 37.09 -15.35 -9.77
N VAL A 640 36.83 -16.61 -9.41
CA VAL A 640 35.53 -16.98 -8.84
C VAL A 640 35.40 -16.37 -7.46
N LEU A 641 34.24 -15.83 -7.15
CA LEU A 641 33.93 -15.15 -5.91
C LEU A 641 32.86 -15.94 -5.15
N HIS A 642 32.98 -15.93 -3.84
CA HIS A 642 31.92 -16.31 -2.91
C HIS A 642 30.86 -15.21 -2.77
N ARG A 643 31.26 -13.93 -2.86
CA ARG A 643 30.44 -12.70 -2.69
C ARG A 643 29.89 -12.44 -1.29
N ASP A 644 29.73 -13.49 -0.49
CA ASP A 644 29.27 -13.43 0.90
C ASP A 644 30.30 -14.02 1.87
N PHE A 645 31.61 -13.89 1.61
CA PHE A 645 32.63 -14.54 2.45
C PHE A 645 32.97 -13.69 3.68
N TYR A 646 32.53 -14.12 4.86
CA TYR A 646 32.79 -13.49 6.16
C TYR A 646 32.69 -14.51 7.31
N PRO A 647 33.14 -14.18 8.55
CA PRO A 647 33.29 -15.18 9.62
C PRO A 647 32.04 -15.96 10.04
N GLU A 648 30.81 -15.48 9.81
CA GLU A 648 29.61 -16.29 10.12
C GLU A 648 29.36 -17.40 9.08
N GLN A 649 29.95 -17.29 7.88
CA GLN A 649 29.82 -18.27 6.78
C GLN A 649 30.97 -19.30 6.79
N VAL A 650 31.76 -19.33 7.87
CA VAL A 650 32.87 -20.26 8.06
C VAL A 650 32.66 -20.99 9.37
N LEU A 651 32.53 -22.31 9.34
CA LEU A 651 32.54 -23.14 10.53
C LEU A 651 33.96 -23.60 10.83
N VAL A 652 34.31 -23.59 12.11
CA VAL A 652 35.57 -24.14 12.62
C VAL A 652 35.28 -25.51 13.20
N SER A 653 36.08 -26.50 12.80
CA SER A 653 35.99 -27.85 13.35
C SER A 653 36.20 -27.83 14.87
N PRO A 654 35.41 -28.59 15.66
CA PRO A 654 35.66 -28.74 17.09
C PRO A 654 37.03 -29.35 17.42
N SER A 655 37.61 -30.13 16.49
CA SER A 655 38.85 -30.87 16.70
C SER A 655 40.13 -30.16 16.25
N ASP A 656 40.06 -29.23 15.29
CA ASP A 656 41.21 -28.46 14.80
C ASP A 656 40.76 -27.09 14.27
N ALA A 657 41.30 -26.02 14.85
CA ALA A 657 40.99 -24.64 14.46
C ALA A 657 41.41 -24.27 13.03
N ARG A 658 42.27 -25.09 12.40
CA ARG A 658 42.75 -24.90 11.03
C ARG A 658 41.89 -25.62 9.99
N HIS A 659 40.92 -26.43 10.44
CA HIS A 659 39.97 -27.14 9.59
C HIS A 659 38.68 -26.33 9.50
N LEU A 660 38.38 -25.85 8.30
CA LEU A 660 37.28 -24.92 8.06
C LEU A 660 36.26 -25.49 7.08
N THR A 661 34.99 -25.31 7.37
CA THR A 661 33.89 -25.59 6.44
C THR A 661 33.28 -24.29 5.95
N LEU A 662 33.24 -24.10 4.63
CA LEU A 662 32.67 -22.92 3.98
C LEU A 662 31.17 -23.13 3.71
N LEU A 663 30.36 -22.11 3.97
CA LEU A 663 28.90 -22.14 3.87
C LEU A 663 28.38 -21.08 2.90
N ASP A 664 27.17 -21.31 2.37
CA ASP A 664 26.33 -20.32 1.66
C ASP A 664 26.89 -19.78 0.32
N PHE A 665 26.78 -20.62 -0.72
CA PHE A 665 27.24 -20.31 -2.08
C PHE A 665 26.17 -19.66 -2.99
N ASP A 666 25.12 -19.07 -2.40
CA ASP A 666 23.96 -18.51 -3.12
C ASP A 666 24.35 -17.33 -4.06
N LEU A 667 25.45 -16.63 -3.74
CA LEU A 667 25.87 -15.42 -4.44
C LEU A 667 27.11 -15.60 -5.32
N CYS A 668 27.61 -16.83 -5.48
CA CYS A 668 28.84 -17.07 -6.24
C CYS A 668 28.79 -16.48 -7.65
N SER A 669 29.85 -15.76 -8.01
CA SER A 669 29.99 -15.05 -9.28
C SER A 669 31.44 -15.03 -9.74
N TYR A 670 31.73 -14.46 -10.90
CA TYR A 670 33.09 -14.15 -11.33
C TYR A 670 33.33 -12.64 -11.18
N GLY A 671 34.51 -12.23 -10.74
CA GLY A 671 34.83 -10.82 -10.52
C GLY A 671 36.22 -10.62 -9.94
N ALA A 672 36.52 -9.43 -9.42
CA ALA A 672 37.84 -9.13 -8.86
C ALA A 672 38.16 -9.97 -7.62
N ALA A 673 39.25 -10.74 -7.65
CA ALA A 673 39.65 -11.70 -6.62
C ALA A 673 39.81 -11.05 -5.23
N ALA A 674 40.32 -9.82 -5.18
CA ALA A 674 40.49 -9.05 -3.95
C ALA A 674 39.17 -8.73 -3.21
N LEU A 675 38.01 -8.83 -3.89
CA LEU A 675 36.72 -8.45 -3.33
C LEU A 675 36.37 -9.23 -2.07
N ASP A 676 36.42 -10.57 -2.12
CA ASP A 676 36.04 -11.41 -0.98
C ASP A 676 37.00 -11.24 0.20
N ALA A 677 38.30 -11.01 -0.07
CA ALA A 677 39.29 -10.74 0.95
C ALA A 677 39.03 -9.38 1.65
N GLY A 678 38.70 -8.34 0.87
CA GLY A 678 38.31 -7.04 1.41
C GLY A 678 37.02 -7.12 2.23
N ASN A 679 36.02 -7.85 1.71
CA ASN A 679 34.76 -8.11 2.41
C ASN A 679 34.98 -8.79 3.76
N TYR A 680 35.80 -9.86 3.78
CA TYR A 680 36.12 -10.60 4.98
C TYR A 680 36.75 -9.70 6.05
N LEU A 681 37.79 -8.94 5.68
CA LEU A 681 38.47 -8.02 6.60
C LEU A 681 37.52 -6.95 7.13
N ALA A 682 36.67 -6.38 6.28
CA ALA A 682 35.67 -5.40 6.72
C ALA A 682 34.71 -5.98 7.77
N HIS A 683 34.27 -7.23 7.60
CA HIS A 683 33.42 -7.91 8.58
C HIS A 683 34.12 -8.23 9.90
N VAL A 684 35.41 -8.57 9.86
CA VAL A 684 36.21 -8.75 11.09
C VAL A 684 36.37 -7.42 11.83
N SER A 685 36.69 -6.34 11.11
CA SER A 685 36.79 -4.99 11.65
C SER A 685 35.46 -4.49 12.26
N GLU A 686 34.35 -4.67 11.55
CA GLU A 686 33.02 -4.30 12.05
C GLU A 686 32.64 -5.10 13.29
N LEU A 687 32.94 -6.40 13.33
CA LEU A 687 32.70 -7.25 14.50
C LEU A 687 33.50 -6.76 15.71
N ALA A 688 34.77 -6.41 15.51
CA ALA A 688 35.66 -5.83 16.52
C ALA A 688 35.11 -4.50 17.07
N LEU A 689 34.77 -3.57 16.17
CA LEU A 689 34.17 -2.28 16.54
C LEU A 689 32.84 -2.47 17.29
N ARG A 690 31.98 -3.36 16.79
CA ARG A 690 30.65 -3.60 17.36
C ARG A 690 30.70 -4.15 18.78
N GLN A 691 31.63 -5.06 19.04
CA GLN A 691 31.72 -5.74 20.33
C GLN A 691 32.62 -5.02 21.34
N TYR A 692 33.69 -4.38 20.89
CA TYR A 692 34.74 -3.85 21.78
C TYR A 692 34.97 -2.35 21.64
N ALA A 693 34.21 -1.65 20.77
CA ALA A 693 34.45 -0.24 20.42
C ALA A 693 35.87 0.06 19.89
N ASP A 694 36.60 -0.99 19.50
CA ASP A 694 37.94 -0.92 18.94
C ASP A 694 37.96 -1.75 17.65
N ILE A 695 38.11 -1.07 16.51
CA ILE A 695 38.13 -1.69 15.19
C ILE A 695 39.36 -2.57 14.96
N GLY A 696 40.43 -2.38 15.74
CA GLY A 696 41.69 -3.13 15.67
C GLY A 696 41.76 -4.35 16.59
N ALA A 697 40.70 -4.64 17.37
CA ALA A 697 40.72 -5.68 18.40
C ALA A 697 41.08 -7.09 17.87
N PHE A 698 40.86 -7.37 16.58
CA PHE A 698 41.22 -8.62 15.93
C PHE A 698 42.43 -8.52 14.98
N GLY A 699 43.30 -7.52 15.17
CA GLY A 699 44.42 -7.25 14.27
C GLY A 699 45.39 -8.42 14.04
N VAL A 700 45.57 -9.33 15.01
CA VAL A 700 46.37 -10.56 14.84
C VAL A 700 45.75 -11.47 13.77
N HIS A 701 44.43 -11.68 13.84
CA HIS A 701 43.67 -12.49 12.90
C HIS A 701 43.64 -11.85 11.50
N GLU A 702 43.38 -10.54 11.43
CA GLU A 702 43.36 -9.79 10.16
C GLU A 702 44.72 -9.85 9.43
N LYS A 703 45.84 -9.66 10.16
CA LYS A 703 47.19 -9.73 9.60
C LYS A 703 47.52 -11.14 9.10
N ALA A 704 47.19 -12.17 9.87
CA ALA A 704 47.43 -13.55 9.48
C ALA A 704 46.60 -13.96 8.24
N PHE A 705 45.32 -13.54 8.19
CA PHE A 705 44.46 -13.71 7.02
C PHE A 705 45.05 -13.07 5.77
N LEU A 706 45.36 -11.78 5.84
CA LEU A 706 45.86 -11.03 4.69
C LEU A 706 47.17 -11.62 4.17
N ARG A 707 48.12 -11.94 5.07
CA ARG A 707 49.39 -12.55 4.71
C ARG A 707 49.20 -13.90 4.02
N ALA A 708 48.38 -14.78 4.59
CA ALA A 708 48.17 -16.11 4.05
C ALA A 708 47.46 -16.08 2.68
N TYR A 709 46.46 -15.20 2.54
CA TYR A 709 45.76 -15.00 1.28
C TYR A 709 46.67 -14.44 0.18
N LEU A 710 47.43 -13.37 0.45
CA LEU A 710 48.34 -12.78 -0.54
C LEU A 710 49.45 -13.76 -0.96
N ASN A 711 49.98 -14.55 -0.01
CA ASN A 711 50.97 -15.58 -0.32
C ASN A 711 50.41 -16.68 -1.25
N ALA A 712 49.14 -17.05 -1.07
CA ALA A 712 48.47 -18.05 -1.90
C ALA A 712 47.96 -17.46 -3.23
N SER A 713 47.77 -16.14 -3.30
CA SER A 713 47.25 -15.40 -4.47
C SER A 713 48.24 -14.31 -4.90
N PRO A 714 49.44 -14.66 -5.43
CA PRO A 714 50.52 -13.70 -5.67
C PRO A 714 50.21 -12.63 -6.72
N GLN A 715 49.15 -12.80 -7.49
CA GLN A 715 48.67 -11.83 -8.49
C GLN A 715 47.73 -10.77 -7.91
N VAL A 716 47.36 -10.89 -6.63
CA VAL A 716 46.53 -9.91 -5.92
C VAL A 716 47.44 -9.08 -5.01
N THR A 717 47.27 -7.77 -5.04
CA THR A 717 48.04 -6.82 -4.25
C THR A 717 47.32 -6.47 -2.94
N SER A 718 48.09 -6.06 -1.94
CA SER A 718 47.52 -5.54 -0.69
C SER A 718 46.63 -4.31 -0.94
N ALA A 719 47.01 -3.44 -1.89
CA ALA A 719 46.27 -2.22 -2.23
C ALA A 719 44.85 -2.53 -2.74
N GLU A 720 44.69 -3.53 -3.61
CA GLU A 720 43.37 -3.96 -4.10
C GLU A 720 42.49 -4.48 -2.95
N VAL A 721 43.07 -5.28 -2.03
CA VAL A 721 42.34 -5.81 -0.88
C VAL A 721 41.89 -4.68 0.06
N GLN A 722 42.75 -3.69 0.31
CA GLN A 722 42.38 -2.55 1.14
C GLN A 722 41.31 -1.67 0.48
N ALA A 723 41.35 -1.48 -0.84
CA ALA A 723 40.29 -0.75 -1.55
C ALA A 723 38.91 -1.44 -1.42
N TYR A 724 38.85 -2.76 -1.58
CA TYR A 724 37.60 -3.51 -1.37
C TYR A 724 37.18 -3.59 0.10
N ARG A 725 38.12 -3.59 1.05
CA ARG A 725 37.84 -3.44 2.49
C ARG A 725 37.16 -2.11 2.76
N ALA A 726 37.67 -1.02 2.18
CA ALA A 726 37.12 0.32 2.35
C ALA A 726 35.69 0.41 1.80
N LEU A 727 35.43 -0.14 0.60
CA LEU A 727 34.08 -0.25 0.04
C LEU A 727 33.13 -1.06 0.92
N SER A 728 33.60 -2.19 1.43
CA SER A 728 32.79 -3.07 2.27
C SER A 728 32.44 -2.43 3.62
N LEU A 729 33.39 -1.72 4.24
CA LEU A 729 33.14 -0.92 5.45
C LEU A 729 32.16 0.22 5.19
N ALA A 730 32.28 0.91 4.05
CA ALA A 730 31.31 1.93 3.66
C ALA A 730 29.90 1.32 3.53
N ARG A 731 29.78 0.14 2.91
CA ARG A 731 28.51 -0.61 2.84
C ARG A 731 27.98 -1.01 4.23
N HIS A 732 28.86 -1.27 5.19
CA HIS A 732 28.46 -1.59 6.57
C HIS A 732 27.81 -0.43 7.31
N ILE A 733 28.03 0.83 6.91
CA ILE A 733 27.27 1.98 7.42
C ILE A 733 25.78 1.73 7.20
N PHE A 734 25.37 1.37 5.98
CA PHE A 734 23.98 1.01 5.69
C PHE A 734 23.54 -0.23 6.48
N LEU A 735 24.34 -1.30 6.51
CA LEU A 735 23.96 -2.52 7.25
C LEU A 735 23.76 -2.28 8.75
N SER A 736 24.55 -1.41 9.37
CA SER A 736 24.43 -1.06 10.79
C SER A 736 23.09 -0.40 11.13
N THR A 737 22.49 0.32 10.19
CA THR A 737 21.15 0.93 10.37
C THR A 737 19.99 -0.06 10.25
N ARG A 738 20.23 -1.27 9.74
CA ARG A 738 19.19 -2.29 9.52
C ARG A 738 18.90 -3.14 10.75
N PHE A 739 19.80 -3.14 11.73
CA PHE A 739 19.71 -3.99 12.91
C PHE A 739 19.88 -3.14 14.16
N THR A 740 18.89 -3.12 15.05
CA THR A 740 18.93 -2.33 16.30
C THR A 740 20.18 -2.60 17.14
N ALA A 741 20.65 -3.86 17.17
CA ALA A 741 21.87 -4.24 17.90
C ALA A 741 23.19 -3.73 17.26
N ARG A 742 23.12 -3.06 16.10
CA ARG A 742 24.28 -2.52 15.38
C ARG A 742 24.20 -1.00 15.20
N THR A 743 23.07 -0.36 15.51
CA THR A 743 22.90 1.07 15.21
C THR A 743 23.91 1.97 15.92
N HIS A 744 24.45 1.53 17.08
CA HIS A 744 25.48 2.27 17.81
C HIS A 744 26.80 2.39 17.05
N THR A 745 27.08 1.51 16.07
CA THR A 745 28.32 1.58 15.27
C THR A 745 28.22 2.50 14.07
N THR A 746 27.02 2.91 13.65
CA THR A 746 26.78 3.67 12.40
C THR A 746 27.66 4.91 12.26
N GLN A 747 27.69 5.76 13.31
CA GLN A 747 28.46 7.00 13.27
C GLN A 747 29.96 6.74 13.34
N ALA A 748 30.39 5.75 14.12
CA ALA A 748 31.80 5.36 14.21
C ALA A 748 32.32 4.81 12.88
N LEU A 749 31.52 3.99 12.18
CA LEU A 749 31.82 3.49 10.84
C LEU A 749 31.92 4.63 9.82
N LEU A 750 31.00 5.60 9.86
CA LEU A 750 31.04 6.77 8.97
C LEU A 750 32.34 7.56 9.15
N ILE A 751 32.69 7.91 10.39
CA ILE A 751 33.91 8.66 10.71
C ILE A 751 35.16 7.85 10.31
N TYR A 752 35.15 6.55 10.58
CA TYR A 752 36.27 5.69 10.22
C TYR A 752 36.45 5.61 8.70
N CYS A 753 35.36 5.44 7.95
CA CYS A 753 35.42 5.39 6.49
C CYS A 753 35.92 6.70 5.90
N GLU A 754 35.48 7.86 6.41
CA GLU A 754 35.98 9.16 5.96
C GLU A 754 37.50 9.27 6.13
N LYS A 755 38.03 8.94 7.33
CA LYS A 755 39.47 8.92 7.59
C LYS A 755 40.21 7.89 6.73
N LEU A 756 39.62 6.72 6.54
CA LEU A 756 40.22 5.66 5.72
C LEU A 756 40.39 6.13 4.28
N MET A 757 39.43 6.89 3.73
CA MET A 757 39.52 7.41 2.35
C MET A 757 40.63 8.45 2.16
N GLU A 758 41.05 9.14 3.21
CA GLU A 758 42.21 10.06 3.16
C GLU A 758 43.51 9.30 2.83
N SER A 759 43.63 8.03 3.26
CA SER A 759 44.81 7.20 2.96
C SER A 759 44.90 6.73 1.50
N PHE A 760 43.85 6.93 0.71
CA PHE A 760 43.79 6.62 -0.73
C PHE A 760 43.85 7.87 -1.62
N SER A 761 43.91 9.07 -1.02
CA SER A 761 43.87 10.34 -1.73
C SER A 761 45.24 10.84 -2.16
#